data_AF-A0A4Q2DF93-F1
#
_entry.id   AF-A0A4Q2DF93-F1
#
_cell.length_a   1.000
_cell.length_b   1.000
_cell.length_c   1.000
_cell.angle_alpha   90.00
_cell.angle_beta   90.00
_cell.angle_gamma   90.00
#
_symmetry.space_group_name_H-M   'P 1'
#
loop_
_entity.id
_entity.type
_entity.pdbx_description
1 polymer ?
#
loop_
_entity_poly.entity_id
_entity_poly.type
_entity_poly.pdbx_seq_one_letter_code
_entity_poly.pdbx_strand_id
1 'polypeptide(L)'
;MSFSNFRLVVTRLQLREVFNVLSLDVWQALQLVTDWKPGALAPLITKLGWQVMAWCWEENFHQNFPYFSLFLGQNLSSVKVVYSSDKPLHLGAIQVIPSSLPSLKQLELADSLVPAPAQPSFIDDYIESFAWGHLEDLTVKYVSATSVSKLSALPCLRTLKIHDPVSMPLLYIPADDGRISDDHPISSLPDDAFPSLQKLYLKSKTFTDLLGFIQHLPPANRVKDIGFSFSGIEEGLTTSICCKIINTVLHHCSPQNLETLVLSSHFDVDEDLPEGIEPDLKPTFEGCIVLLLACQRLKHLEIGLLEGWCLSPEQLKMIATSWPNVETLVLGVMSPDTQIPPINHIHILELCRRCPLLTKLGLRFDACQVPLLDGFAGPVGLRARSQLRKLLVCNSPIFSPARVTAFLKAHFPYLHAVDCSESRYYYKFPELYKERWEVVNTNLGEMDAITVAVKNPDSPLWLPTPQAVVQKCRQNGPAPSGFVEYSPDGSESGWIKYGHYLGMGEARTQDFIANIVNSDEDSVVRVPRVYYAFRYKIHGYILMQHIEGQDCTEEDTDAVALVVKRLWAITPSSTLSAPGPIGGGPIFHRFFANHCSSIRYNSVAELQEHINNVLARAEYPSHIRIDFGKVDGGKLSLCLDDIHPGNFRRDRSGQMFALDFGKTMFLPSVFQDLAFTDGKKFAWDVGKLLGNSEANLLTMRLWTMGLASGRINLYNSSHGLPKYLRQSSGTWGDLFE
;
A
#
# COMPACT_ATOMS: atom_id res chain seq x y z
N MET A 1 -8.34 36.52 29.71
CA MET A 1 -9.36 35.73 29.01
C MET A 1 -9.13 34.26 29.37
N SER A 2 -10.12 33.59 29.96
CA SER A 2 -10.00 32.19 30.42
C SER A 2 -10.27 31.23 29.26
N PHE A 3 -9.27 30.47 28.82
CA PHE A 3 -9.37 29.40 27.81
C PHE A 3 -9.92 28.08 28.38
N SER A 4 -10.64 28.10 29.50
CA SER A 4 -10.96 26.92 30.31
C SER A 4 -11.97 25.91 29.71
N ASN A 5 -12.47 26.10 28.47
CA ASN A 5 -13.63 25.33 27.98
C ASN A 5 -13.44 24.60 26.63
N PHE A 6 -12.23 24.51 26.06
CA PHE A 6 -11.98 23.59 24.94
C PHE A 6 -11.63 22.19 25.47
N ARG A 7 -12.63 21.29 25.52
CA ARG A 7 -12.43 19.86 25.79
C ARG A 7 -12.48 19.09 24.47
N LEU A 8 -11.32 18.94 23.85
CA LEU A 8 -11.14 18.10 22.68
C LEU A 8 -11.09 16.61 23.11
N VAL A 9 -12.16 15.84 22.87
CA VAL A 9 -12.18 14.40 23.19
C VAL A 9 -11.66 13.62 21.99
N VAL A 10 -10.38 13.80 21.70
CA VAL A 10 -9.68 13.05 20.66
C VAL A 10 -8.93 11.91 21.33
N THR A 11 -9.14 10.68 20.86
CA THR A 11 -8.40 9.50 21.36
C THR A 11 -7.10 9.26 20.59
N ARG A 12 -7.00 9.80 19.36
CA ARG A 12 -5.85 9.69 18.46
C ARG A 12 -5.65 10.99 17.67
N LEU A 13 -4.48 11.60 17.79
CA LEU A 13 -4.15 12.85 17.08
C LEU A 13 -2.99 12.64 16.10
N GLN A 14 -3.20 12.99 14.84
CA GLN A 14 -2.16 13.17 13.82
C GLN A 14 -2.07 14.66 13.46
N LEU A 15 -0.91 15.27 13.67
CA LEU A 15 -0.77 16.73 13.75
C LEU A 15 -0.35 17.46 12.46
N ARG A 16 -0.28 16.77 11.31
CA ARG A 16 0.10 17.35 9.99
C ARG A 16 -0.49 18.74 9.72
N GLU A 17 -1.80 18.89 9.91
CA GLU A 17 -2.55 20.10 9.52
C GLU A 17 -2.47 21.21 10.57
N VAL A 18 -2.22 20.89 11.85
CA VAL A 18 -2.11 21.95 12.87
C VAL A 18 -0.86 22.79 12.63
N PHE A 19 0.20 22.16 12.10
CA PHE A 19 1.47 22.83 11.82
C PHE A 19 1.47 23.70 10.57
N ASN A 20 0.66 23.35 9.56
CA ASN A 20 0.54 24.18 8.35
C ASN A 20 -0.40 25.38 8.56
N VAL A 21 -1.26 25.32 9.58
CA VAL A 21 -2.28 26.35 9.85
C VAL A 21 -1.83 27.36 10.90
N LEU A 22 -1.00 26.96 11.86
CA LEU A 22 -0.57 27.84 12.96
C LEU A 22 0.81 28.45 12.66
N SER A 23 0.87 29.79 12.67
CA SER A 23 2.15 30.49 12.65
C SER A 23 2.94 30.25 13.94
N LEU A 24 4.24 30.48 13.88
CA LEU A 24 5.13 30.38 15.04
C LEU A 24 4.64 31.24 16.22
N ASP A 25 4.12 32.43 15.93
CA ASP A 25 3.58 33.34 16.94
C ASP A 25 2.38 32.73 17.68
N VAL A 26 1.50 32.01 16.96
CA VAL A 26 0.36 31.34 17.58
C VAL A 26 0.84 30.21 18.49
N TRP A 27 1.85 29.45 18.07
CA TRP A 27 2.43 28.41 18.90
C TRP A 27 3.06 28.95 20.19
N GLN A 28 3.79 30.06 20.11
CA GLN A 28 4.35 30.74 21.29
C GLN A 28 3.24 31.25 22.20
N ALA A 29 2.18 31.84 21.64
CA ALA A 29 1.01 32.28 22.41
C ALA A 29 0.33 31.10 23.13
N LEU A 30 0.19 29.95 22.47
CA LEU A 30 -0.36 28.74 23.09
C LEU A 30 0.52 28.22 24.23
N GLN A 31 1.85 28.23 24.09
CA GLN A 31 2.75 27.88 25.20
C GLN A 31 2.58 28.80 26.40
N LEU A 32 2.54 30.11 26.17
CA LEU A 32 2.37 31.10 27.24
C LEU A 32 1.02 30.96 27.94
N VAL A 33 -0.06 30.78 27.18
CA VAL A 33 -1.42 30.66 27.75
C VAL A 33 -1.62 29.35 28.50
N THR A 34 -0.92 28.29 28.10
CA THR A 34 -0.95 27.00 28.79
C THR A 34 0.05 26.89 29.94
N ASP A 35 0.79 27.96 30.21
CA ASP A 35 1.89 28.00 31.19
C ASP A 35 2.86 26.83 30.99
N TRP A 36 3.15 26.53 29.71
CA TRP A 36 4.06 25.46 29.29
C TRP A 36 3.69 24.07 29.79
N LYS A 37 2.46 23.86 30.25
CA LYS A 37 2.02 22.61 30.86
C LYS A 37 1.98 21.47 29.82
N PRO A 38 2.74 20.37 30.02
CA PRO A 38 2.70 19.23 29.11
C PRO A 38 1.29 18.66 28.95
N GLY A 39 0.93 18.34 27.71
CA GLY A 39 -0.41 17.81 27.38
C GLY A 39 -1.57 18.79 27.51
N ALA A 40 -1.33 20.09 27.75
CA ALA A 40 -2.40 21.07 27.93
C ALA A 40 -3.34 21.19 26.72
N LEU A 41 -2.84 20.98 25.49
CA LEU A 41 -3.65 21.08 24.28
C LEU A 41 -4.46 19.81 23.99
N ALA A 42 -4.05 18.67 24.54
CA ALA A 42 -4.72 17.39 24.33
C ALA A 42 -4.62 16.48 25.57
N PRO A 43 -5.28 16.84 26.70
CA PRO A 43 -5.08 16.10 27.94
C PRO A 43 -5.69 14.69 27.94
N LEU A 44 -6.57 14.37 26.97
CA LEU A 44 -7.32 13.12 26.91
C LEU A 44 -6.85 12.14 25.82
N ILE A 45 -5.87 12.52 24.99
CA ILE A 45 -5.37 11.59 23.95
C ILE A 45 -4.62 10.43 24.60
N THR A 46 -4.77 9.25 24.02
CA THR A 46 -4.06 8.03 24.47
C THR A 46 -3.01 7.60 23.46
N LYS A 47 -3.13 8.05 22.20
CA LYS A 47 -2.16 7.81 21.13
C LYS A 47 -1.80 9.10 20.40
N LEU A 48 -0.51 9.36 20.25
CA LEU A 48 0.04 10.51 19.53
C LEU A 48 0.92 10.05 18.38
N GLY A 49 0.64 10.53 17.17
CA GLY A 49 1.51 10.35 16.01
C GLY A 49 2.03 11.68 15.50
N TRP A 50 3.33 11.90 15.67
CA TRP A 50 4.07 13.07 15.19
C TRP A 50 4.91 12.67 13.98
N GLN A 51 4.36 12.83 12.78
CA GLN A 51 5.03 12.41 11.54
C GLN A 51 5.27 13.59 10.62
N VAL A 52 6.48 13.71 10.10
CA VAL A 52 6.83 14.60 8.98
C VAL A 52 6.85 13.75 7.72
N MET A 53 6.06 14.11 6.72
CA MET A 53 6.07 13.40 5.44
C MET A 53 7.35 13.76 4.67
N ALA A 54 7.96 12.75 4.04
CA ALA A 54 9.23 12.87 3.33
C ALA A 54 9.24 13.88 2.16
N TRP A 55 8.06 14.40 1.77
CA TRP A 55 7.86 15.35 0.67
C TRP A 55 7.42 16.74 1.16
N CYS A 56 7.09 16.88 2.45
CA CYS A 56 6.64 18.13 3.06
C CYS A 56 7.75 18.80 3.88
N TRP A 57 9.02 18.56 3.53
CA TRP A 57 10.17 19.24 4.13
C TRP A 57 10.27 20.67 3.61
N GLU A 58 9.20 21.42 3.74
CA GLU A 58 9.32 22.87 3.74
C GLU A 58 10.12 23.24 5.00
N GLU A 59 11.08 24.15 4.84
CA GLU A 59 12.06 24.55 5.88
C GLU A 59 11.42 24.92 7.23
N ASN A 60 10.13 25.23 7.25
CA ASN A 60 9.40 25.71 8.42
C ASN A 60 8.93 24.60 9.36
N PHE A 61 8.77 23.34 8.93
CA PHE A 61 8.17 22.31 9.80
C PHE A 61 9.02 22.01 11.05
N HIS A 62 10.34 22.07 10.92
CA HIS A 62 11.29 21.84 12.02
C HIS A 62 11.11 22.81 13.19
N GLN A 63 10.58 24.01 12.92
CA GLN A 63 10.37 25.04 13.94
C GLN A 63 9.25 24.67 14.92
N ASN A 64 8.45 23.65 14.60
CA ASN A 64 7.30 23.28 15.41
C ASN A 64 7.60 22.22 16.50
N PHE A 65 8.75 21.54 16.45
CA PHE A 65 9.12 20.53 17.43
C PHE A 65 9.19 21.01 18.89
N PRO A 66 9.60 22.26 19.21
CA PRO A 66 9.55 22.79 20.57
C PRO A 66 8.16 22.77 21.21
N TYR A 67 7.09 22.72 20.41
CA TYR A 67 5.70 22.71 20.88
C TYR A 67 5.16 21.30 21.13
N PHE A 68 5.95 20.25 20.85
CA PHE A 68 5.57 18.84 21.02
C PHE A 68 5.09 18.52 22.44
N SER A 69 5.74 19.11 23.46
CA SER A 69 5.41 18.89 24.87
C SER A 69 3.98 19.26 25.22
N LEU A 70 3.36 20.22 24.54
CA LEU A 70 1.97 20.64 24.74
C LEU A 70 0.95 19.52 24.45
N PHE A 71 1.37 18.47 23.76
CA PHE A 71 0.56 17.28 23.46
C PHE A 71 0.92 16.07 24.33
N LEU A 72 1.99 16.13 25.13
CA LEU A 72 2.44 15.04 25.99
C LEU A 72 1.64 14.95 27.31
N GLY A 73 0.36 14.60 27.20
CA GLY A 73 -0.51 14.42 28.37
C GLY A 73 -0.30 13.08 29.07
N GLN A 74 -0.48 13.05 30.40
CA GLN A 74 -0.27 11.86 31.25
C GLN A 74 -1.08 10.60 30.84
N ASN A 75 -2.16 10.77 30.05
CA ASN A 75 -2.98 9.67 29.55
C ASN A 75 -2.42 8.98 28.29
N LEU A 76 -1.33 9.50 27.70
CA LEU A 76 -0.70 8.89 26.55
C LEU A 76 -0.06 7.54 26.91
N SER A 77 -0.48 6.51 26.19
CA SER A 77 0.09 5.18 26.29
C SER A 77 0.87 4.79 25.03
N SER A 78 0.75 5.55 23.94
CA SER A 78 1.40 5.27 22.65
C SER A 78 1.87 6.56 21.99
N VAL A 79 3.15 6.61 21.64
CA VAL A 79 3.77 7.75 20.96
C VAL A 79 4.55 7.25 19.77
N LYS A 80 4.30 7.84 18.60
CA LYS A 80 5.09 7.67 17.38
C LYS A 80 5.68 9.02 16.98
N VAL A 81 7.00 9.09 16.81
CA VAL A 81 7.69 10.30 16.37
C VAL A 81 8.57 9.96 15.17
N VAL A 82 8.36 10.68 14.08
CA VAL A 82 9.34 10.77 12.98
C VAL A 82 10.18 12.00 13.24
N TYR A 83 11.49 11.84 13.30
CA TYR A 83 12.42 12.90 13.66
C TYR A 83 13.62 12.91 12.73
N SER A 84 14.43 13.96 12.82
CA SER A 84 15.64 14.10 12.02
C SER A 84 16.79 14.24 13.00
N SER A 85 17.72 13.28 12.98
CA SER A 85 18.84 13.23 13.94
C SER A 85 19.80 14.43 13.82
N ASP A 86 19.85 15.07 12.65
CA ASP A 86 20.63 16.29 12.40
C ASP A 86 20.00 17.57 12.98
N LYS A 87 18.78 17.50 13.55
CA LYS A 87 18.08 18.66 14.12
C LYS A 87 18.02 18.57 15.65
N PRO A 88 18.85 19.35 16.39
CA PRO A 88 18.86 19.34 17.85
C PRO A 88 17.50 19.63 18.50
N LEU A 89 16.66 20.47 17.88
CA LEU A 89 15.32 20.77 18.38
C LEU A 89 14.41 19.53 18.41
N HIS A 90 14.58 18.61 17.46
CA HIS A 90 13.82 17.37 17.44
C HIS A 90 14.27 16.46 18.59
N LEU A 91 15.58 16.31 18.76
CA LEU A 91 16.16 15.48 19.81
C LEU A 91 15.75 15.97 21.21
N GLY A 92 15.85 17.28 21.46
CA GLY A 92 15.43 17.89 22.72
C GLY A 92 13.94 17.68 23.01
N ALA A 93 13.08 17.75 22.00
CA ALA A 93 11.64 17.49 22.16
C ALA A 93 11.36 16.02 22.53
N ILE A 94 12.10 15.06 21.95
CA ILE A 94 11.94 13.62 22.21
C ILE A 94 12.47 13.25 23.61
N GLN A 95 13.54 13.91 24.07
CA GLN A 95 14.11 13.74 25.41
C GLN A 95 13.13 14.00 26.55
N VAL A 96 12.05 14.77 26.31
CA VAL A 96 11.04 15.11 27.32
C VAL A 96 9.95 14.02 27.47
N ILE A 97 9.82 13.10 26.51
CA ILE A 97 8.79 12.05 26.53
C ILE A 97 8.83 11.20 27.82
N PRO A 98 9.96 10.62 28.24
CA PRO A 98 9.95 9.59 29.28
C PRO A 98 9.62 10.20 30.65
N SER A 99 10.10 11.42 30.92
CA SER A 99 9.78 12.16 32.14
C SER A 99 8.33 12.64 32.17
N SER A 100 7.75 12.95 31.00
CA SER A 100 6.35 13.38 30.89
C SER A 100 5.36 12.22 30.94
N LEU A 101 5.75 11.03 30.48
CA LEU A 101 4.88 9.88 30.25
C LEU A 101 5.40 8.62 30.97
N PRO A 102 5.39 8.56 32.31
CA PRO A 102 5.93 7.42 33.06
C PRO A 102 5.17 6.10 32.78
N SER A 103 3.93 6.15 32.29
CA SER A 103 3.12 4.98 31.95
C SER A 103 3.11 4.64 30.45
N LEU A 104 4.06 5.16 29.67
CA LEU A 104 4.14 4.90 28.23
C LEU A 104 4.34 3.40 27.96
N LYS A 105 3.46 2.83 27.14
CA LYS A 105 3.48 1.40 26.76
C LYS A 105 4.05 1.16 25.37
N GLN A 106 3.87 2.11 24.45
CA GLN A 106 4.29 1.96 23.06
C GLN A 106 5.09 3.18 22.61
N LEU A 107 6.25 2.94 22.05
CA LEU A 107 7.11 3.98 21.50
C LEU A 107 7.60 3.58 20.11
N GLU A 108 7.41 4.47 19.13
CA GLU A 108 7.98 4.33 17.79
C GLU A 108 8.80 5.57 17.45
N LEU A 109 10.10 5.38 17.22
CA LEU A 109 11.04 6.42 16.84
C LEU A 109 11.59 6.10 15.44
N ALA A 110 11.20 6.91 14.46
CA ALA A 110 11.63 6.76 13.08
C ALA A 110 12.50 7.96 12.67
N ASP A 111 13.78 7.74 12.40
CA ASP A 111 14.62 8.79 11.83
C ASP A 111 14.34 8.92 10.32
N SER A 112 14.01 10.13 9.89
CA SER A 112 13.64 10.44 8.50
C SER A 112 14.84 10.51 7.57
N LEU A 113 16.04 10.78 8.08
CA LEU A 113 17.26 10.79 7.27
C LEU A 113 17.93 9.42 7.27
N VAL A 114 18.65 9.14 6.19
CA VAL A 114 19.71 8.12 6.19
C VAL A 114 20.88 8.76 6.93
N PRO A 115 21.21 8.33 8.16
CA PRO A 115 22.28 8.96 8.92
C PRO A 115 23.56 8.84 8.11
N ALA A 116 24.33 9.94 8.09
CA ALA A 116 25.73 9.86 7.72
C ALA A 116 26.41 8.82 8.65
N PRO A 117 27.32 7.98 8.13
CA PRO A 117 27.78 6.74 8.79
C PRO A 117 28.62 6.90 10.08
N ALA A 118 28.55 8.03 10.80
CA ALA A 118 29.51 8.35 11.86
C ALA A 118 28.95 8.99 13.15
N GLN A 119 27.64 9.14 13.34
CA GLN A 119 27.14 9.63 14.63
C GLN A 119 26.63 8.48 15.52
N PRO A 120 27.12 8.35 16.77
CA PRO A 120 26.52 7.48 17.78
C PRO A 120 25.01 7.72 17.80
N SER A 121 24.22 6.65 17.71
CA SER A 121 22.80 6.84 17.47
C SER A 121 22.19 7.46 18.74
N PHE A 122 21.56 8.62 18.61
CA PHE A 122 20.80 9.28 19.69
C PHE A 122 19.91 8.30 20.48
N ILE A 123 19.42 7.25 19.79
CA ILE A 123 18.61 6.18 20.35
C ILE A 123 19.33 5.45 21.48
N ASP A 124 20.64 5.25 21.37
CA ASP A 124 21.44 4.54 22.37
C ASP A 124 21.43 5.32 23.70
N ASP A 125 21.88 6.57 23.66
CA ASP A 125 21.85 7.48 24.82
C ASP A 125 20.43 7.66 25.35
N TYR A 126 19.45 7.73 24.45
CA TYR A 126 18.06 7.94 24.81
C TYR A 126 17.46 6.73 25.54
N ILE A 127 17.73 5.50 25.12
CA ILE A 127 17.23 4.32 25.84
C ILE A 127 17.93 4.21 27.19
N GLU A 128 19.23 4.52 27.26
CA GLU A 128 20.02 4.46 28.49
C GLU A 128 19.62 5.48 29.55
N SER A 129 19.19 6.66 29.13
CA SER A 129 18.93 7.79 30.03
C SER A 129 17.67 7.63 30.89
N PHE A 130 16.80 6.64 30.62
CA PHE A 130 15.48 6.56 31.25
C PHE A 130 15.06 5.15 31.68
N ALA A 131 14.26 5.10 32.75
CA ALA A 131 13.69 3.86 33.26
C ALA A 131 12.37 3.53 32.55
N TRP A 132 12.41 2.63 31.57
CA TRP A 132 11.25 2.22 30.78
C TRP A 132 10.45 1.07 31.42
N GLY A 133 9.96 1.28 32.63
CA GLY A 133 9.32 0.21 33.43
C GLY A 133 8.01 -0.36 32.86
N HIS A 134 7.31 0.39 32.00
CA HIS A 134 6.01 0.01 31.43
C HIS A 134 6.03 -0.18 29.91
N LEU A 135 7.18 -0.03 29.25
CA LEU A 135 7.27 -0.10 27.80
C LEU A 135 7.09 -1.56 27.33
N GLU A 136 6.03 -1.80 26.55
CA GLU A 136 5.61 -3.10 26.03
C GLU A 136 5.98 -3.26 24.55
N ASP A 137 5.89 -2.19 23.75
CA ASP A 137 6.20 -2.20 22.32
C ASP A 137 7.19 -1.08 21.97
N LEU A 138 8.33 -1.45 21.39
CA LEU A 138 9.34 -0.52 20.91
C LEU A 138 9.61 -0.73 19.43
N THR A 139 9.55 0.34 18.65
CA THR A 139 10.00 0.39 17.26
C THR A 139 11.03 1.48 17.11
N VAL A 140 12.23 1.13 16.65
CA VAL A 140 13.34 2.07 16.46
C VAL A 140 13.97 1.83 15.11
N LYS A 141 14.53 2.89 14.52
CA LYS A 141 15.26 2.74 13.26
C LYS A 141 16.63 2.13 13.48
N TYR A 142 17.40 2.69 14.41
CA TYR A 142 18.80 2.31 14.66
C TYR A 142 18.97 1.77 16.08
N VAL A 143 19.78 0.72 16.21
CA VAL A 143 20.27 0.18 17.49
C VAL A 143 21.70 -0.26 17.26
N SER A 144 22.61 0.10 18.17
CA SER A 144 23.97 -0.41 18.21
C SER A 144 24.13 -1.57 19.20
N ALA A 145 25.26 -2.28 19.14
CA ALA A 145 25.55 -3.41 20.02
C ALA A 145 25.48 -3.06 21.51
N THR A 146 25.91 -1.85 21.89
CA THR A 146 25.91 -1.41 23.30
C THR A 146 24.49 -1.31 23.86
N SER A 147 23.54 -0.87 23.04
CA SER A 147 22.14 -0.70 23.42
C SER A 147 21.37 -1.99 23.57
N VAL A 148 21.84 -3.09 22.97
CA VAL A 148 21.18 -4.40 23.11
C VAL A 148 21.12 -4.83 24.58
N SER A 149 22.19 -4.60 25.33
CA SER A 149 22.22 -4.90 26.77
C SER A 149 21.14 -4.14 27.55
N LYS A 150 20.86 -2.89 27.16
CA LYS A 150 19.90 -2.01 27.81
C LYS A 150 18.47 -2.36 27.44
N LEU A 151 18.24 -2.63 26.17
CA LEU A 151 16.98 -3.16 25.65
C LEU A 151 16.62 -4.48 26.35
N SER A 152 17.62 -5.32 26.61
CA SER A 152 17.41 -6.61 27.26
C SER A 152 16.96 -6.50 28.72
N ALA A 153 17.32 -5.41 29.39
CA ALA A 153 16.93 -5.15 30.77
C ALA A 153 15.50 -4.59 30.89
N LEU A 154 14.80 -4.33 29.78
CA LEU A 154 13.45 -3.78 29.81
C LEU A 154 12.44 -4.86 30.24
N PRO A 155 11.83 -4.74 31.44
CA PRO A 155 11.13 -5.86 32.07
C PRO A 155 9.79 -6.20 31.37
N CYS A 156 9.16 -5.21 30.74
CA CYS A 156 7.84 -5.34 30.13
C CYS A 156 7.87 -5.45 28.60
N LEU A 157 9.05 -5.38 27.96
CA LEU A 157 9.15 -5.32 26.50
C LEU A 157 8.69 -6.65 25.88
N ARG A 158 7.58 -6.62 25.13
CA ARG A 158 6.96 -7.76 24.45
C ARG A 158 7.24 -7.78 22.96
N THR A 159 7.26 -6.60 22.34
CA THR A 159 7.51 -6.45 20.91
C THR A 159 8.69 -5.51 20.70
N LEU A 160 9.70 -5.98 19.96
CA LEU A 160 10.82 -5.16 19.53
C LEU A 160 10.89 -5.16 18.00
N LYS A 161 10.92 -3.97 17.41
CA LYS A 161 11.13 -3.77 15.98
C LYS A 161 12.32 -2.86 15.75
N ILE A 162 13.30 -3.32 14.97
CA ILE A 162 14.51 -2.56 14.62
C ILE A 162 14.58 -2.52 13.11
N HIS A 163 14.70 -1.34 12.50
CA HIS A 163 14.69 -1.23 11.03
C HIS A 163 16.08 -1.27 10.37
N ASP A 164 17.13 -1.02 11.13
CA ASP A 164 18.52 -0.96 10.67
C ASP A 164 19.45 -1.14 11.90
N PRO A 165 19.68 -2.37 12.40
CA PRO A 165 20.73 -2.62 13.38
C PRO A 165 22.07 -2.36 12.71
N VAL A 166 22.94 -1.57 13.34
CA VAL A 166 24.20 -1.15 12.74
C VAL A 166 25.36 -1.55 13.65
N SER A 167 26.43 -2.04 13.05
CA SER A 167 27.68 -2.39 13.74
C SER A 167 27.47 -3.42 14.85
N MET A 168 26.67 -4.46 14.58
CA MET A 168 26.50 -5.57 15.51
C MET A 168 27.64 -6.58 15.31
N PRO A 169 28.61 -6.67 16.23
CA PRO A 169 29.69 -7.64 16.10
C PRO A 169 29.10 -9.05 16.22
N LEU A 170 29.54 -9.97 15.36
CA LEU A 170 29.28 -11.39 15.58
C LEU A 170 30.04 -11.83 16.83
N LEU A 171 29.33 -12.45 17.79
CA LEU A 171 29.93 -13.12 18.93
C LEU A 171 30.59 -14.43 18.51
N TYR A 172 30.04 -15.09 17.49
CA TYR A 172 30.62 -16.26 16.83
C TYR A 172 30.10 -16.38 15.39
N ILE A 173 30.81 -17.13 14.55
CA ILE A 173 30.33 -17.52 13.22
C ILE A 173 29.77 -18.94 13.35
N PRO A 174 28.47 -19.18 13.13
CA PRO A 174 27.95 -20.54 13.10
C PRO A 174 28.62 -21.32 11.96
N ALA A 175 29.11 -22.53 12.24
CA ALA A 175 29.59 -23.42 11.18
C ALA A 175 28.42 -23.85 10.28
N ASP A 176 28.71 -24.17 9.02
CA ASP A 176 27.69 -24.59 8.06
C ASP A 176 27.01 -25.92 8.46
N ASP A 177 27.65 -26.75 9.28
CA ASP A 177 27.12 -28.01 9.80
C ASP A 177 26.31 -27.86 11.11
N GLY A 178 26.11 -26.63 11.56
CA GLY A 178 25.35 -26.30 12.76
C GLY A 178 26.15 -26.38 14.07
N ARG A 179 27.42 -26.78 14.04
CA ARG A 179 28.27 -26.79 15.24
C ARG A 179 28.74 -25.37 15.59
N ILE A 180 28.74 -25.06 16.88
CA ILE A 180 29.34 -23.83 17.41
C ILE A 180 30.70 -24.23 17.97
N SER A 181 31.75 -23.46 17.65
CA SER A 181 33.07 -23.70 18.23
C SER A 181 33.03 -23.40 19.73
N ASP A 182 33.40 -24.39 20.56
CA ASP A 182 33.37 -24.29 22.03
C ASP A 182 34.38 -23.26 22.61
N ASP A 183 35.26 -22.68 21.79
CA ASP A 183 36.41 -21.88 22.23
C ASP A 183 36.14 -20.37 22.45
N HIS A 184 34.90 -19.90 22.29
CA HIS A 184 34.58 -18.48 22.50
C HIS A 184 33.76 -18.25 23.78
N PRO A 185 34.28 -17.50 24.77
CA PRO A 185 33.50 -17.14 25.95
C PRO A 185 32.36 -16.23 25.49
N ILE A 186 31.16 -16.80 25.47
CA ILE A 186 29.93 -16.09 25.16
C ILE A 186 29.81 -14.98 26.20
N SER A 187 30.11 -13.73 25.83
CA SER A 187 29.67 -12.55 26.59
C SER A 187 28.15 -12.44 26.42
N SER A 188 27.45 -13.44 26.95
CA SER A 188 26.01 -13.54 26.91
C SER A 188 25.46 -12.47 27.83
N LEU A 189 24.39 -11.84 27.38
CA LEU A 189 23.54 -11.11 28.31
C LEU A 189 23.09 -12.06 29.43
N PRO A 190 22.70 -11.53 30.60
CA PRO A 190 22.15 -12.35 31.67
C PRO A 190 21.10 -13.35 31.18
N ASP A 191 21.00 -14.53 31.81
CA ASP A 191 20.03 -15.56 31.41
C ASP A 191 18.56 -15.07 31.43
N ASP A 192 18.29 -14.00 32.18
CA ASP A 192 17.00 -13.32 32.30
C ASP A 192 16.83 -12.12 31.35
N ALA A 193 17.76 -11.92 30.42
CA ALA A 193 17.65 -10.92 29.36
C ALA A 193 16.37 -11.09 28.54
N PHE A 194 15.72 -9.97 28.21
CA PHE A 194 14.46 -9.92 27.49
C PHE A 194 13.35 -10.78 28.13
N PRO A 195 13.03 -10.58 29.43
CA PRO A 195 12.21 -11.51 30.20
C PRO A 195 10.76 -11.65 29.68
N SER A 196 10.27 -10.61 28.99
CA SER A 196 8.91 -10.53 28.46
C SER A 196 8.82 -10.60 26.92
N LEU A 197 9.95 -10.69 26.22
CA LEU A 197 9.96 -10.55 24.76
C LEU A 197 9.26 -11.75 24.09
N GLN A 198 8.30 -11.44 23.23
CA GLN A 198 7.49 -12.42 22.49
C GLN A 198 7.62 -12.25 20.98
N LYS A 199 7.90 -11.02 20.51
CA LYS A 199 7.95 -10.70 19.09
C LYS A 199 9.20 -9.89 18.78
N LEU A 200 9.95 -10.34 17.79
CA LEU A 200 11.16 -9.69 17.31
C LEU A 200 11.07 -9.50 15.81
N TYR A 201 11.16 -8.25 15.36
CA TYR A 201 11.22 -7.92 13.94
C TYR A 201 12.47 -7.10 13.66
N LEU A 202 13.38 -7.64 12.86
CA LEU A 202 14.59 -6.95 12.45
C LEU A 202 14.54 -6.70 10.95
N LYS A 203 14.80 -5.47 10.53
CA LYS A 203 15.15 -5.14 9.16
C LYS A 203 16.60 -4.67 9.16
N SER A 204 17.41 -5.07 8.19
CA SER A 204 18.82 -4.65 8.10
C SER A 204 19.28 -4.53 6.66
N LYS A 205 20.34 -3.78 6.40
CA LYS A 205 21.03 -3.84 5.11
C LYS A 205 21.95 -5.05 5.03
N THR A 206 22.62 -5.40 6.12
CA THR A 206 23.57 -6.52 6.16
C THR A 206 22.95 -7.72 6.85
N PHE A 207 23.38 -8.90 6.42
CA PHE A 207 23.00 -10.12 7.09
C PHE A 207 23.69 -10.27 8.46
N THR A 208 24.96 -9.88 8.52
CA THR A 208 25.79 -9.93 9.72
C THR A 208 25.14 -9.23 10.90
N ASP A 209 24.52 -8.08 10.68
CA ASP A 209 23.90 -7.33 11.77
C ASP A 209 22.69 -8.05 12.38
N LEU A 210 21.94 -8.79 11.56
CA LEU A 210 20.83 -9.61 12.03
C LEU A 210 21.31 -10.75 12.92
N LEU A 211 22.37 -11.45 12.51
CA LEU A 211 22.97 -12.52 13.30
C LEU A 211 23.53 -12.00 14.63
N GLY A 212 24.31 -10.91 14.57
CA GLY A 212 24.91 -10.31 15.76
C GLY A 212 23.84 -9.99 16.81
N PHE A 213 22.71 -9.42 16.39
CA PHE A 213 21.60 -9.16 17.30
C PHE A 213 21.01 -10.44 17.93
N ILE A 214 20.72 -11.48 17.14
CA ILE A 214 20.12 -12.72 17.64
C ILE A 214 21.04 -13.41 18.65
N GLN A 215 22.35 -13.33 18.44
CA GLN A 215 23.35 -13.94 19.34
C GLN A 215 23.34 -13.34 20.76
N HIS A 216 22.75 -12.17 20.94
CA HIS A 216 22.53 -11.58 22.26
C HIS A 216 21.29 -12.14 22.99
N LEU A 217 20.39 -12.86 22.32
CA LEU A 217 19.23 -13.44 22.98
C LEU A 217 19.64 -14.64 23.84
N PRO A 218 19.10 -14.79 25.08
CA PRO A 218 19.38 -15.96 25.88
C PRO A 218 18.68 -17.20 25.27
N PRO A 219 19.29 -18.39 25.32
CA PRO A 219 18.72 -19.63 24.77
C PRO A 219 17.33 -19.99 25.31
N ALA A 220 17.04 -19.59 26.57
CA ALA A 220 15.80 -19.87 27.26
C ALA A 220 14.69 -18.82 27.02
N ASN A 221 14.82 -17.96 26.00
CA ASN A 221 13.85 -16.91 25.74
C ASN A 221 12.46 -17.45 25.32
N ARG A 222 11.47 -16.54 25.35
CA ARG A 222 10.05 -16.83 25.09
C ARG A 222 9.57 -16.22 23.77
N VAL A 223 10.47 -15.89 22.86
CA VAL A 223 10.13 -15.32 21.56
C VAL A 223 9.34 -16.36 20.76
N LYS A 224 8.20 -15.93 20.23
CA LYS A 224 7.27 -16.74 19.44
C LYS A 224 7.19 -16.31 17.99
N ASP A 225 7.32 -15.01 17.76
CA ASP A 225 7.25 -14.41 16.44
C ASP A 225 8.59 -13.77 16.09
N ILE A 226 9.22 -14.26 15.02
CA ILE A 226 10.46 -13.72 14.49
C ILE A 226 10.24 -13.32 13.04
N GLY A 227 10.60 -12.07 12.71
CA GLY A 227 10.60 -11.59 11.34
C GLY A 227 11.91 -10.91 10.98
N PHE A 228 12.54 -11.35 9.90
CA PHE A 228 13.74 -10.73 9.34
C PHE A 228 13.47 -10.21 7.94
N SER A 229 13.90 -8.98 7.70
CA SER A 229 13.84 -8.32 6.41
C SER A 229 15.24 -7.81 6.08
N PHE A 230 15.74 -8.04 4.89
CA PHE A 230 17.03 -7.47 4.50
C PHE A 230 17.03 -6.95 3.09
N SER A 231 17.80 -5.88 2.84
CA SER A 231 17.79 -5.19 1.55
C SER A 231 19.14 -5.02 0.86
N GLY A 232 20.24 -5.48 1.47
CA GLY A 232 21.55 -5.42 0.82
C GLY A 232 21.75 -6.53 -0.20
N ILE A 233 22.37 -6.17 -1.33
CA ILE A 233 23.00 -7.11 -2.27
C ILE A 233 24.40 -7.41 -1.73
N GLU A 234 24.50 -8.06 -0.57
CA GLU A 234 25.78 -8.68 -0.22
C GLU A 234 26.01 -9.82 -1.21
N GLU A 235 27.12 -9.77 -1.95
CA GLU A 235 27.54 -10.86 -2.85
C GLU A 235 27.47 -12.18 -2.08
N GLY A 236 26.58 -13.08 -2.51
CA GLY A 236 26.45 -14.39 -1.89
C GLY A 236 25.40 -14.50 -0.77
N LEU A 237 24.23 -13.87 -0.93
CA LEU A 237 22.97 -14.25 -0.28
C LEU A 237 22.56 -15.70 -0.63
N THR A 238 23.37 -16.61 -0.13
CA THR A 238 23.34 -18.03 -0.42
C THR A 238 22.49 -18.76 0.59
N THR A 239 22.16 -19.98 0.22
CA THR A 239 21.73 -21.06 1.10
C THR A 239 22.41 -21.08 2.47
N SER A 240 23.74 -20.93 2.49
CA SER A 240 24.54 -20.96 3.72
C SER A 240 24.11 -19.87 4.70
N ILE A 241 23.82 -18.66 4.21
CA ILE A 241 23.38 -17.54 5.05
C ILE A 241 22.02 -17.84 5.70
N CYS A 242 21.05 -18.34 4.94
CA CYS A 242 19.75 -18.72 5.51
C CYS A 242 19.89 -19.85 6.54
N CYS A 243 20.71 -20.86 6.25
CA CYS A 243 21.03 -21.92 7.21
C CYS A 243 21.64 -21.35 8.50
N LYS A 244 22.57 -20.39 8.39
CA LYS A 244 23.18 -19.71 9.54
C LYS A 244 22.12 -18.95 10.36
N ILE A 245 21.20 -18.21 9.71
CA ILE A 245 20.05 -17.58 10.40
C ILE A 245 19.27 -18.60 11.18
N ILE A 246 18.80 -19.64 10.48
CA ILE A 246 17.92 -20.64 11.05
C ILE A 246 18.61 -21.32 12.22
N ASN A 247 19.89 -21.70 12.07
CA ASN A 247 20.65 -22.31 13.14
C ASN A 247 20.82 -21.37 14.33
N THR A 248 21.18 -20.10 14.11
CA THR A 248 21.30 -19.11 15.18
C THR A 248 19.96 -18.85 15.87
N VAL A 249 18.85 -18.77 15.12
CA VAL A 249 17.50 -18.67 15.69
C VAL A 249 17.18 -19.88 16.56
N LEU A 250 17.45 -21.09 16.09
CA LEU A 250 17.14 -22.31 16.85
C LEU A 250 18.07 -22.54 18.04
N HIS A 251 19.28 -22.01 17.99
CA HIS A 251 20.22 -22.03 19.11
C HIS A 251 19.81 -21.03 20.20
N HIS A 252 19.42 -19.82 19.81
CA HIS A 252 19.11 -18.76 20.75
C HIS A 252 17.63 -18.70 21.13
N CYS A 253 16.70 -19.25 20.35
CA CYS A 253 15.26 -19.23 20.63
C CYS A 253 14.72 -20.65 20.77
N SER A 254 13.82 -20.86 21.72
CA SER A 254 13.23 -22.18 21.97
C SER A 254 12.38 -22.65 20.77
N PRO A 255 12.75 -23.77 20.10
CA PRO A 255 11.96 -24.32 18.99
C PRO A 255 10.51 -24.69 19.41
N GLN A 256 10.30 -24.97 20.69
CA GLN A 256 8.98 -25.31 21.24
C GLN A 256 8.03 -24.11 21.36
N ASN A 257 8.55 -22.88 21.31
CA ASN A 257 7.79 -21.65 21.45
C ASN A 257 7.57 -20.91 20.12
N LEU A 258 8.38 -21.21 19.10
CA LEU A 258 8.32 -20.53 17.82
C LEU A 258 7.01 -20.87 17.09
N GLU A 259 6.18 -19.85 16.86
CA GLU A 259 4.89 -19.94 16.14
C GLU A 259 4.99 -19.29 14.75
N THR A 260 5.80 -18.24 14.62
CA THR A 260 5.96 -17.46 13.39
C THR A 260 7.44 -17.25 13.07
N LEU A 261 7.84 -17.61 11.85
CA LEU A 261 9.15 -17.27 11.28
C LEU A 261 8.96 -16.67 9.89
N VAL A 262 9.38 -15.41 9.72
CA VAL A 262 9.38 -14.71 8.43
C VAL A 262 10.80 -14.32 8.09
N LEU A 263 11.28 -14.70 6.92
CA LEU A 263 12.58 -14.36 6.36
C LEU A 263 12.34 -13.80 4.95
N SER A 264 12.51 -12.50 4.76
CA SER A 264 12.26 -11.86 3.47
C SER A 264 13.46 -11.06 2.99
N SER A 265 13.92 -11.31 1.77
CA SER A 265 14.79 -10.39 1.04
C SER A 265 13.95 -9.35 0.30
N HIS A 266 14.39 -8.09 0.32
CA HIS A 266 13.83 -7.01 -0.47
C HIS A 266 14.93 -6.35 -1.29
N PHE A 267 15.03 -6.65 -2.57
CA PHE A 267 15.88 -5.87 -3.47
C PHE A 267 15.12 -4.61 -3.89
N ASP A 268 15.79 -3.46 -3.88
CA ASP A 268 15.27 -2.29 -4.59
C ASP A 268 15.43 -2.57 -6.09
N VAL A 269 14.34 -2.44 -6.84
CA VAL A 269 14.25 -2.85 -8.25
C VAL A 269 15.11 -1.95 -9.16
N ASP A 270 15.57 -0.82 -8.65
CA ASP A 270 16.31 0.19 -9.40
C ASP A 270 17.84 -0.04 -9.42
N GLU A 271 18.37 -0.99 -8.63
CA GLU A 271 19.79 -1.32 -8.66
C GLU A 271 20.04 -2.52 -9.58
N ASP A 272 20.77 -2.30 -10.67
CA ASP A 272 21.19 -3.34 -11.61
C ASP A 272 21.85 -4.51 -10.84
N LEU A 273 21.28 -5.72 -10.96
CA LEU A 273 21.90 -6.91 -10.40
C LEU A 273 23.33 -7.05 -10.94
N PRO A 274 24.32 -7.41 -10.09
CA PRO A 274 25.69 -7.59 -10.54
C PRO A 274 25.74 -8.57 -11.72
N GLU A 275 26.20 -8.11 -12.88
CA GLU A 275 26.47 -8.98 -14.03
C GLU A 275 27.58 -9.97 -13.65
N GLY A 276 27.23 -11.22 -13.32
CA GLY A 276 28.23 -12.25 -13.02
C GLY A 276 27.87 -13.38 -12.06
N ILE A 277 26.65 -13.44 -11.52
CA ILE A 277 26.26 -14.58 -10.68
C ILE A 277 26.06 -15.81 -11.57
N GLU A 278 27.06 -16.70 -11.61
CA GLU A 278 27.00 -17.97 -12.34
C GLU A 278 25.87 -18.86 -11.79
N PRO A 279 24.91 -19.28 -12.63
CA PRO A 279 23.73 -20.05 -12.19
C PRO A 279 23.99 -21.52 -11.84
N ASP A 280 25.23 -22.01 -11.95
CA ASP A 280 25.54 -23.44 -11.89
C ASP A 280 25.84 -24.00 -10.49
N LEU A 281 25.84 -23.16 -9.44
CA LEU A 281 25.91 -23.64 -8.06
C LEU A 281 24.57 -24.27 -7.68
N LYS A 282 24.48 -25.61 -7.78
CA LYS A 282 23.35 -26.38 -7.24
C LYS A 282 23.32 -26.21 -5.71
N PRO A 283 22.35 -25.50 -5.13
CA PRO A 283 22.31 -25.33 -3.69
C PRO A 283 21.88 -26.65 -3.04
N THR A 284 22.76 -27.23 -2.22
CA THR A 284 22.41 -28.35 -1.33
C THR A 284 21.70 -27.80 -0.09
N PHE A 285 20.43 -27.39 -0.27
CA PHE A 285 19.59 -26.77 0.77
C PHE A 285 18.93 -27.78 1.73
N GLU A 286 19.30 -29.07 1.65
CA GLU A 286 18.65 -30.15 2.40
C GLU A 286 18.79 -29.98 3.92
N GLY A 287 19.83 -29.31 4.41
CA GLY A 287 20.09 -29.13 5.84
C GLY A 287 19.13 -28.17 6.55
N CYS A 288 18.85 -26.98 5.99
CA CYS A 288 18.19 -25.91 6.76
C CYS A 288 16.74 -26.25 7.12
N ILE A 289 16.00 -26.92 6.21
CA ILE A 289 14.61 -27.28 6.46
C ILE A 289 14.49 -28.30 7.60
N VAL A 290 15.45 -29.22 7.68
CA VAL A 290 15.47 -30.29 8.70
C VAL A 290 15.60 -29.68 10.09
N LEU A 291 16.37 -28.60 10.25
CA LEU A 291 16.50 -27.89 11.51
C LEU A 291 15.16 -27.31 11.99
N LEU A 292 14.37 -26.72 11.08
CA LEU A 292 13.07 -26.14 11.40
C LEU A 292 12.02 -27.20 11.78
N LEU A 293 12.19 -28.47 11.43
CA LEU A 293 11.25 -29.54 11.78
C LEU A 293 11.13 -29.75 13.29
N ALA A 294 12.08 -29.24 14.09
CA ALA A 294 11.98 -29.20 15.55
C ALA A 294 10.90 -28.23 16.07
N CYS A 295 10.45 -27.28 15.25
CA CYS A 295 9.46 -26.25 15.62
C CYS A 295 8.02 -26.76 15.49
N GLN A 296 7.58 -27.62 16.41
CA GLN A 296 6.26 -28.29 16.32
C GLN A 296 5.05 -27.33 16.46
N ARG A 297 5.26 -26.10 16.93
CA ARG A 297 4.21 -25.08 17.09
C ARG A 297 4.13 -24.08 15.94
N LEU A 298 4.90 -24.29 14.88
CA LEU A 298 4.95 -23.38 13.74
C LEU A 298 3.59 -23.32 13.04
N LYS A 299 3.02 -22.11 12.98
CA LYS A 299 1.76 -21.79 12.28
C LYS A 299 2.02 -20.98 11.02
N HIS A 300 3.03 -20.13 11.05
CA HIS A 300 3.35 -19.23 9.96
C HIS A 300 4.84 -19.32 9.61
N LEU A 301 5.13 -19.84 8.42
CA LEU A 301 6.47 -19.88 7.87
C LEU A 301 6.47 -19.19 6.50
N GLU A 302 7.23 -18.12 6.38
CA GLU A 302 7.44 -17.43 5.12
C GLU A 302 8.95 -17.20 4.93
N ILE A 303 9.54 -17.88 3.95
CA ILE A 303 10.94 -17.70 3.58
C ILE A 303 11.00 -17.35 2.09
N GLY A 304 11.30 -16.08 1.81
CA GLY A 304 11.54 -15.54 0.47
C GLY A 304 13.01 -15.22 0.29
N LEU A 305 13.72 -16.05 -0.47
CA LEU A 305 15.14 -15.90 -0.77
C LEU A 305 15.34 -15.76 -2.29
N LEU A 306 16.53 -15.25 -2.67
CA LEU A 306 16.95 -15.30 -4.08
C LEU A 306 17.02 -16.73 -4.55
N GLU A 307 17.83 -17.56 -3.89
CA GLU A 307 17.96 -18.97 -4.22
C GLU A 307 16.69 -19.77 -3.91
N GLY A 308 16.35 -20.68 -4.80
CA GLY A 308 15.13 -21.46 -4.70
C GLY A 308 15.23 -22.65 -3.75
N TRP A 309 14.10 -23.00 -3.14
CA TRP A 309 13.94 -24.23 -2.37
C TRP A 309 13.67 -25.40 -3.31
N CYS A 310 14.60 -26.36 -3.39
CA CYS A 310 14.37 -27.64 -4.06
C CYS A 310 13.95 -28.69 -3.02
N LEU A 311 12.65 -28.75 -2.73
CA LEU A 311 12.10 -29.71 -1.76
C LEU A 311 11.87 -31.07 -2.39
N SER A 312 12.36 -32.14 -1.78
CA SER A 312 12.00 -33.51 -2.14
C SER A 312 10.61 -33.91 -1.62
N PRO A 313 9.96 -34.93 -2.23
CA PRO A 313 8.74 -35.52 -1.69
C PRO A 313 8.83 -35.95 -0.22
N GLU A 314 9.97 -36.52 0.18
CA GLU A 314 10.23 -36.99 1.55
C GLU A 314 10.26 -35.81 2.53
N GLN A 315 10.94 -34.72 2.17
CA GLN A 315 10.97 -33.50 2.98
C GLN A 315 9.57 -32.90 3.14
N LEU A 316 8.77 -32.88 2.07
CA LEU A 316 7.40 -32.36 2.14
C LEU A 316 6.53 -33.21 3.09
N LYS A 317 6.73 -34.53 3.10
CA LYS A 317 6.08 -35.44 4.05
C LYS A 317 6.53 -35.19 5.50
N MET A 318 7.81 -34.88 5.70
CA MET A 318 8.34 -34.50 7.02
C MET A 318 7.73 -33.17 7.49
N ILE A 319 7.72 -32.14 6.65
CA ILE A 319 7.04 -30.85 6.89
C ILE A 319 5.60 -31.08 7.35
N ALA A 320 4.84 -31.86 6.58
CA ALA A 320 3.43 -32.13 6.86
C ALA A 320 3.20 -32.88 8.18
N THR A 321 4.20 -33.65 8.63
CA THR A 321 4.13 -34.42 9.89
C THR A 321 4.58 -33.57 11.08
N SER A 322 5.60 -32.73 10.89
CA SER A 322 6.14 -31.84 11.93
C SER A 322 5.26 -30.63 12.19
N TRP A 323 4.56 -30.10 11.18
CA TRP A 323 3.74 -28.88 11.29
C TRP A 323 2.29 -29.12 10.86
N PRO A 324 1.53 -30.00 11.55
CA PRO A 324 0.16 -30.31 11.17
C PRO A 324 -0.81 -29.11 11.31
N ASN A 325 -0.44 -28.10 12.10
CA ASN A 325 -1.23 -26.90 12.35
C ASN A 325 -0.76 -25.67 11.55
N VAL A 326 0.08 -25.86 10.53
CA VAL A 326 0.55 -24.74 9.69
C VAL A 326 -0.61 -24.11 8.93
N GLU A 327 -0.72 -22.79 9.01
CA GLU A 327 -1.74 -21.96 8.36
C GLU A 327 -1.18 -21.26 7.12
N THR A 328 0.09 -20.83 7.20
CA THR A 328 0.84 -20.23 6.10
C THR A 328 2.16 -20.96 5.94
N LEU A 329 2.40 -21.50 4.75
CA LEU A 329 3.67 -22.10 4.36
C LEU A 329 4.10 -21.50 3.02
N VAL A 330 5.07 -20.60 3.04
CA VAL A 330 5.64 -19.99 1.84
C VAL A 330 7.13 -20.24 1.86
N LEU A 331 7.61 -21.11 0.96
CA LEU A 331 9.01 -21.35 0.69
C LEU A 331 9.23 -20.88 -0.74
N GLY A 332 9.29 -19.56 -0.89
CA GLY A 332 9.28 -18.86 -2.16
C GLY A 332 10.67 -18.78 -2.78
N VAL A 333 10.71 -18.80 -4.12
CA VAL A 333 11.91 -18.63 -4.93
C VAL A 333 11.81 -17.32 -5.70
N MET A 334 12.83 -16.47 -5.64
CA MET A 334 12.95 -15.31 -6.52
C MET A 334 13.82 -15.60 -7.77
N SER A 335 14.68 -16.62 -7.74
CA SER A 335 15.62 -16.93 -8.83
C SER A 335 14.99 -17.77 -9.97
N PRO A 336 15.33 -17.48 -11.24
CA PRO A 336 14.89 -18.25 -12.41
C PRO A 336 15.62 -19.59 -12.53
N ASP A 337 15.35 -20.52 -11.61
CA ASP A 337 15.79 -21.91 -11.79
C ASP A 337 14.99 -22.57 -12.93
N THR A 338 15.70 -23.18 -13.88
CA THR A 338 15.12 -23.89 -15.03
C THR A 338 14.84 -25.37 -14.73
N GLN A 339 15.41 -25.94 -13.65
CA GLN A 339 15.23 -27.34 -13.29
C GLN A 339 13.78 -27.61 -12.91
N ILE A 340 13.22 -28.75 -13.34
CA ILE A 340 11.86 -29.13 -12.93
C ILE A 340 11.92 -29.52 -11.44
N PRO A 341 11.08 -28.93 -10.57
CA PRO A 341 11.05 -29.28 -9.15
C PRO A 341 10.61 -30.75 -8.98
N PRO A 342 11.19 -31.49 -8.00
CA PRO A 342 10.89 -32.91 -7.82
C PRO A 342 9.54 -33.16 -7.16
N ILE A 343 8.94 -32.15 -6.51
CA ILE A 343 7.55 -32.20 -6.05
C ILE A 343 6.58 -31.85 -7.18
N ASN A 344 5.38 -32.42 -7.13
CA ASN A 344 4.35 -32.29 -8.17
C ASN A 344 2.98 -32.13 -7.51
N HIS A 345 1.92 -32.01 -8.32
CA HIS A 345 0.55 -31.81 -7.83
C HIS A 345 0.04 -32.86 -6.83
N ILE A 346 0.50 -34.12 -6.86
CA ILE A 346 0.12 -35.17 -5.90
C ILE A 346 0.68 -34.84 -4.52
N HIS A 347 1.93 -34.39 -4.47
CA HIS A 347 2.60 -33.99 -3.23
C HIS A 347 1.91 -32.79 -2.57
N ILE A 348 1.42 -31.82 -3.37
CA ILE A 348 0.65 -30.68 -2.88
C ILE A 348 -0.69 -31.13 -2.25
N LEU A 349 -1.39 -32.08 -2.86
CA LEU A 349 -2.62 -32.64 -2.28
C LEU A 349 -2.36 -33.33 -0.94
N GLU A 350 -1.31 -34.13 -0.86
CA GLU A 350 -0.94 -34.85 0.37
C GLU A 350 -0.56 -33.88 1.50
N LEU A 351 0.18 -32.81 1.19
CA LEU A 351 0.48 -31.74 2.13
C LEU A 351 -0.81 -31.10 2.66
N CYS A 352 -1.69 -30.62 1.78
CA CYS A 352 -2.93 -29.97 2.17
C CYS A 352 -3.87 -30.90 2.97
N ARG A 353 -3.80 -32.21 2.73
CA ARG A 353 -4.57 -33.21 3.48
C ARG A 353 -4.06 -33.37 4.91
N ARG A 354 -2.75 -33.29 5.11
CA ARG A 354 -2.10 -33.42 6.43
C ARG A 354 -2.05 -32.11 7.21
N CYS A 355 -2.12 -30.98 6.51
CA CYS A 355 -2.17 -29.63 7.08
C CYS A 355 -3.55 -29.01 6.81
N PRO A 356 -4.62 -29.43 7.50
CA PRO A 356 -5.99 -29.01 7.20
C PRO A 356 -6.26 -27.53 7.45
N LEU A 357 -5.41 -26.86 8.22
CA LEU A 357 -5.49 -25.42 8.50
C LEU A 357 -4.76 -24.55 7.47
N LEU A 358 -4.08 -25.15 6.49
CA LEU A 358 -3.28 -24.44 5.50
C LEU A 358 -4.19 -23.58 4.60
N THR A 359 -4.04 -22.26 4.71
CA THR A 359 -4.82 -21.26 3.95
C THR A 359 -3.99 -20.54 2.89
N LYS A 360 -2.68 -20.36 3.11
CA LYS A 360 -1.74 -19.79 2.15
C LYS A 360 -0.59 -20.77 1.92
N LEU A 361 -0.42 -21.20 0.68
CA LEU A 361 0.69 -22.06 0.27
C LEU A 361 1.51 -21.33 -0.80
N GLY A 362 2.81 -21.23 -0.63
CA GLY A 362 3.73 -20.77 -1.65
C GLY A 362 4.85 -21.77 -1.85
N LEU A 363 4.81 -22.53 -2.94
CA LEU A 363 5.80 -23.56 -3.26
C LEU A 363 5.95 -23.68 -4.77
N ARG A 364 7.16 -24.02 -5.20
CA ARG A 364 7.42 -24.44 -6.58
C ARG A 364 7.14 -25.92 -6.75
N PHE A 365 6.36 -26.32 -7.75
CA PHE A 365 6.06 -27.73 -8.04
C PHE A 365 5.85 -27.98 -9.53
N ASP A 366 5.97 -29.24 -9.93
CA ASP A 366 5.77 -29.66 -11.31
C ASP A 366 4.27 -29.79 -11.60
N ALA A 367 3.73 -28.76 -12.26
CA ALA A 367 2.36 -28.75 -12.74
C ALA A 367 2.23 -29.30 -14.17
N CYS A 368 3.33 -29.72 -14.82
CA CYS A 368 3.31 -30.36 -16.12
C CYS A 368 2.72 -31.77 -16.09
N GLN A 369 2.80 -32.45 -14.93
CA GLN A 369 2.30 -33.82 -14.74
C GLN A 369 0.81 -33.91 -14.39
N VAL A 370 0.06 -32.80 -14.36
CA VAL A 370 -1.37 -32.84 -14.03
C VAL A 370 -2.14 -33.66 -15.08
N PRO A 371 -2.82 -34.76 -14.70
CA PRO A 371 -3.49 -35.64 -15.65
C PRO A 371 -4.72 -34.99 -16.29
N LEU A 372 -5.18 -35.57 -17.40
CA LEU A 372 -6.49 -35.24 -17.99
C LEU A 372 -7.61 -35.72 -17.07
N LEU A 373 -8.63 -34.89 -16.87
CA LEU A 373 -9.74 -35.14 -15.94
C LEU A 373 -10.69 -36.26 -16.37
N ASP A 374 -10.62 -36.71 -17.63
CA ASP A 374 -11.53 -37.72 -18.20
C ASP A 374 -11.46 -39.09 -17.48
N GLY A 375 -10.52 -39.27 -16.55
CA GLY A 375 -10.37 -40.47 -15.71
C GLY A 375 -10.46 -40.25 -14.18
N PHE A 376 -10.79 -39.05 -13.68
CA PHE A 376 -10.87 -38.78 -12.23
C PHE A 376 -12.18 -39.29 -11.59
N ALA A 377 -12.58 -40.52 -11.93
CA ALA A 377 -13.48 -41.33 -11.10
C ALA A 377 -12.71 -42.04 -9.98
N GLY A 378 -11.67 -41.39 -9.43
CA GLY A 378 -11.02 -41.85 -8.20
C GLY A 378 -12.06 -41.92 -7.07
N PRO A 379 -11.89 -42.82 -6.09
CA PRO A 379 -12.92 -43.12 -5.10
C PRO A 379 -13.45 -41.83 -4.47
N VAL A 380 -14.73 -41.57 -4.74
CA VAL A 380 -15.49 -40.34 -4.47
C VAL A 380 -15.47 -39.90 -2.98
N GLY A 381 -14.88 -40.71 -2.08
CA GLY A 381 -14.80 -40.47 -0.64
C GLY A 381 -13.65 -39.59 -0.14
N LEU A 382 -12.68 -39.19 -0.98
CA LEU A 382 -11.50 -38.42 -0.54
C LEU A 382 -11.46 -36.98 -1.09
N ARG A 383 -12.60 -36.28 -1.10
CA ARG A 383 -12.60 -34.82 -1.26
C ARG A 383 -11.97 -34.20 0.00
N ALA A 384 -10.66 -33.97 -0.04
CA ALA A 384 -9.96 -33.25 1.01
C ALA A 384 -10.66 -31.91 1.25
N ARG A 385 -11.04 -31.63 2.49
CA ARG A 385 -11.57 -30.32 2.92
C ARG A 385 -10.43 -29.31 3.04
N SER A 386 -9.65 -29.14 1.98
CA SER A 386 -8.57 -28.15 1.97
C SER A 386 -9.16 -26.76 2.23
N GLN A 387 -8.52 -25.99 3.13
CA GLN A 387 -8.85 -24.59 3.40
C GLN A 387 -8.00 -23.63 2.57
N LEU A 388 -7.30 -24.13 1.55
CA LEU A 388 -6.39 -23.35 0.74
C LEU A 388 -7.15 -22.26 -0.01
N ARG A 389 -6.71 -21.01 0.19
CA ARG A 389 -7.33 -19.78 -0.33
C ARG A 389 -6.43 -19.05 -1.31
N LYS A 390 -5.13 -19.02 -1.03
CA LYS A 390 -4.09 -18.42 -1.87
C LYS A 390 -3.00 -19.45 -2.17
N LEU A 391 -2.68 -19.62 -3.45
CA LEU A 391 -1.57 -20.45 -3.92
C LEU A 391 -0.55 -19.57 -4.65
N LEU A 392 0.64 -19.42 -4.10
CA LEU A 392 1.78 -18.78 -4.76
C LEU A 392 2.55 -19.87 -5.51
N VAL A 393 2.62 -19.73 -6.83
CA VAL A 393 3.19 -20.78 -7.71
C VAL A 393 4.62 -20.49 -8.13
N CYS A 394 5.14 -19.28 -7.85
CA CYS A 394 6.49 -18.86 -8.24
C CYS A 394 6.75 -19.21 -9.73
N ASN A 395 7.90 -19.80 -10.03
CA ASN A 395 8.30 -20.35 -11.34
C ASN A 395 7.98 -21.84 -11.51
N SER A 396 6.84 -22.30 -11.00
CA SER A 396 6.37 -23.68 -11.23
C SER A 396 6.17 -23.94 -12.73
N PRO A 397 6.81 -24.97 -13.32
CA PRO A 397 6.58 -25.28 -14.73
C PRO A 397 5.15 -25.79 -14.94
N ILE A 398 4.55 -25.37 -16.04
CA ILE A 398 3.16 -25.69 -16.40
C ILE A 398 3.04 -25.88 -17.91
N PHE A 399 2.45 -27.00 -18.36
CA PHE A 399 2.17 -27.25 -19.78
C PHE A 399 0.76 -26.84 -20.22
N SER A 400 -0.26 -27.13 -19.42
CA SER A 400 -1.66 -26.90 -19.80
C SER A 400 -2.42 -26.14 -18.72
N PRO A 401 -2.62 -24.82 -18.88
CA PRO A 401 -3.44 -24.01 -17.99
C PRO A 401 -4.83 -24.58 -17.76
N ALA A 402 -5.47 -25.11 -18.81
CA ALA A 402 -6.80 -25.69 -18.72
C ALA A 402 -6.85 -26.92 -17.78
N ARG A 403 -5.88 -27.85 -17.93
CA ARG A 403 -5.79 -29.03 -17.04
C ARG A 403 -5.55 -28.63 -15.59
N VAL A 404 -4.59 -27.74 -15.37
CA VAL A 404 -4.25 -27.26 -14.02
C VAL A 404 -5.43 -26.52 -13.39
N THR A 405 -6.12 -25.66 -14.14
CA THR A 405 -7.33 -24.96 -13.65
C THR A 405 -8.36 -25.97 -13.15
N ALA A 406 -8.70 -26.95 -13.98
CA ALA A 406 -9.77 -27.88 -13.68
C ALA A 406 -9.39 -28.82 -12.51
N PHE A 407 -8.11 -29.22 -12.43
CA PHE A 407 -7.54 -29.89 -11.25
C PHE A 407 -7.70 -29.02 -9.98
N LEU A 408 -7.28 -27.76 -10.03
CA LEU A 408 -7.35 -26.86 -8.88
C LEU A 408 -8.80 -26.63 -8.42
N LYS A 409 -9.75 -26.42 -9.35
CA LYS A 409 -11.18 -26.31 -9.00
C LYS A 409 -11.73 -27.57 -8.35
N ALA A 410 -11.32 -28.75 -8.81
CA ALA A 410 -11.80 -30.03 -8.29
C ALA A 410 -11.31 -30.30 -6.86
N HIS A 411 -10.08 -29.88 -6.53
CA HIS A 411 -9.42 -30.22 -5.28
C HIS A 411 -9.35 -29.09 -4.25
N PHE A 412 -9.45 -27.83 -4.67
CA PHE A 412 -9.35 -26.65 -3.81
C PHE A 412 -10.55 -25.70 -4.05
N PRO A 413 -11.75 -26.05 -3.56
CA PRO A 413 -12.96 -25.29 -3.85
C PRO A 413 -13.00 -23.87 -3.26
N TYR A 414 -12.09 -23.55 -2.33
CA TYR A 414 -11.97 -22.21 -1.73
C TYR A 414 -10.79 -21.39 -2.30
N LEU A 415 -10.05 -21.96 -3.27
CA LEU A 415 -8.93 -21.29 -3.92
C LEU A 415 -9.47 -20.22 -4.88
N HIS A 416 -9.24 -18.96 -4.55
CA HIS A 416 -9.70 -17.82 -5.33
C HIS A 416 -8.55 -16.99 -5.90
N ALA A 417 -7.31 -17.26 -5.47
CA ALA A 417 -6.13 -16.55 -5.95
C ALA A 417 -4.99 -17.54 -6.23
N VAL A 418 -4.52 -17.53 -7.48
CA VAL A 418 -3.23 -18.10 -7.87
C VAL A 418 -2.31 -16.96 -8.28
N ASP A 419 -1.21 -16.82 -7.56
CA ASP A 419 -0.33 -15.68 -7.68
C ASP A 419 1.06 -16.13 -8.18
N CYS A 420 1.45 -15.61 -9.33
CA CYS A 420 2.81 -15.72 -9.86
C CYS A 420 3.56 -14.38 -9.78
N SER A 421 2.94 -13.34 -9.20
CA SER A 421 3.38 -11.94 -9.24
C SER A 421 4.14 -11.46 -7.99
N GLU A 422 4.20 -12.24 -6.90
CA GLU A 422 5.01 -11.87 -5.73
C GLU A 422 6.52 -11.76 -6.05
N SER A 423 6.99 -12.20 -7.22
CA SER A 423 8.28 -11.74 -7.74
C SER A 423 8.10 -10.36 -8.41
N ARG A 424 8.19 -9.28 -7.62
CA ARG A 424 8.50 -7.93 -8.17
C ARG A 424 9.87 -7.87 -8.87
N TYR A 425 10.56 -9.00 -8.97
CA TYR A 425 11.91 -9.19 -9.46
C TYR A 425 11.83 -9.79 -10.88
N TYR A 426 11.95 -8.91 -11.87
CA TYR A 426 11.68 -9.12 -13.30
C TYR A 426 12.77 -9.88 -14.09
N TYR A 427 13.57 -10.72 -13.44
CA TYR A 427 14.73 -11.31 -14.13
C TYR A 427 14.45 -12.71 -14.65
N LYS A 428 14.45 -12.85 -15.99
CA LYS A 428 14.53 -14.08 -16.79
C LYS A 428 13.61 -15.22 -16.35
N PHE A 429 12.43 -14.90 -15.85
CA PHE A 429 11.36 -15.89 -15.78
C PHE A 429 11.05 -16.34 -17.22
N PRO A 430 10.87 -17.64 -17.52
CA PRO A 430 10.31 -18.03 -18.81
C PRO A 430 8.90 -17.43 -18.87
N GLU A 431 8.73 -16.26 -19.51
CA GLU A 431 7.46 -15.52 -19.60
C GLU A 431 6.29 -16.45 -19.91
N LEU A 432 6.55 -17.50 -20.69
CA LEU A 432 5.65 -18.60 -20.96
C LEU A 432 4.96 -19.22 -19.72
N TYR A 433 5.68 -19.52 -18.63
CA TYR A 433 5.06 -20.10 -17.44
C TYR A 433 4.19 -19.08 -16.70
N LYS A 434 4.59 -17.81 -16.71
CA LYS A 434 3.88 -16.72 -16.03
C LYS A 434 2.57 -16.48 -16.75
N GLU A 435 2.62 -16.30 -18.07
CA GLU A 435 1.44 -16.19 -18.93
C GLU A 435 0.49 -17.38 -18.71
N ARG A 436 1.01 -18.60 -18.63
CA ARG A 436 0.22 -19.81 -18.38
C ARG A 436 -0.44 -19.81 -17.00
N TRP A 437 0.26 -19.40 -15.94
CA TRP A 437 -0.32 -19.28 -14.59
C TRP A 437 -1.30 -18.12 -14.49
N GLU A 438 -1.11 -17.02 -15.20
CA GLU A 438 -2.08 -15.94 -15.31
C GLU A 438 -3.38 -16.43 -15.99
N VAL A 439 -3.28 -17.32 -16.98
CA VAL A 439 -4.46 -18.01 -17.55
C VAL A 439 -5.14 -18.89 -16.50
N VAL A 440 -4.39 -19.66 -15.69
CA VAL A 440 -4.97 -20.46 -14.59
C VAL A 440 -5.70 -19.56 -13.59
N ASN A 441 -5.04 -18.51 -13.09
CA ASN A 441 -5.63 -17.56 -12.17
C ASN A 441 -6.90 -16.91 -12.76
N THR A 442 -6.86 -16.61 -14.06
CA THR A 442 -8.02 -16.11 -14.81
C THR A 442 -9.18 -17.08 -14.85
N ASN A 443 -8.91 -18.36 -15.07
CA ASN A 443 -9.96 -19.36 -15.18
C ASN A 443 -10.43 -19.86 -13.82
N LEU A 444 -9.66 -19.66 -12.74
CA LEU A 444 -10.02 -20.00 -11.38
C LEU A 444 -11.00 -19.01 -10.76
N GLY A 445 -10.84 -17.73 -11.05
CA GLY A 445 -11.97 -16.83 -10.97
C GLY A 445 -13.10 -17.41 -11.82
N GLU A 446 -14.34 -17.35 -11.34
CA GLU A 446 -15.47 -17.47 -12.27
C GLU A 446 -15.15 -16.54 -13.47
N MET A 447 -15.48 -16.91 -14.71
CA MET A 447 -15.34 -15.96 -15.80
C MET A 447 -16.26 -14.80 -15.44
N ASP A 448 -15.71 -13.77 -14.78
CA ASP A 448 -16.43 -12.56 -14.46
C ASP A 448 -16.99 -12.12 -15.81
N ALA A 449 -18.31 -12.11 -15.91
CA ALA A 449 -18.97 -11.71 -17.12
C ALA A 449 -18.41 -10.34 -17.51
N ILE A 450 -18.04 -10.16 -18.77
CA ILE A 450 -17.66 -8.84 -19.26
C ILE A 450 -18.88 -7.95 -19.09
N THR A 451 -18.84 -7.06 -18.10
CA THR A 451 -19.91 -6.11 -17.84
C THR A 451 -19.66 -4.89 -18.71
N VAL A 452 -20.41 -4.80 -19.81
CA VAL A 452 -20.36 -3.67 -20.73
C VAL A 452 -21.13 -2.50 -20.11
N ALA A 453 -20.45 -1.39 -19.84
CA ALA A 453 -21.02 -0.20 -19.24
C ALA A 453 -21.50 0.83 -20.27
N VAL A 454 -20.83 0.90 -21.42
CA VAL A 454 -21.19 1.76 -22.55
C VAL A 454 -21.06 0.94 -23.82
N LYS A 455 -22.05 1.04 -24.71
CA LYS A 455 -21.99 0.49 -26.07
C LYS A 455 -22.72 1.43 -27.00
N ASN A 456 -21.97 2.21 -27.77
CA ASN A 456 -22.51 3.13 -28.75
C ASN A 456 -22.97 2.35 -30.00
N PRO A 457 -24.22 2.49 -30.44
CA PRO A 457 -24.72 1.79 -31.64
C PRO A 457 -23.99 2.20 -32.92
N ASP A 458 -23.42 3.41 -32.95
CA ASP A 458 -22.68 3.95 -34.10
C ASP A 458 -21.19 3.58 -34.07
N SER A 459 -20.81 2.62 -33.23
CA SER A 459 -19.43 2.13 -33.17
C SER A 459 -19.02 1.51 -34.51
N PRO A 460 -17.83 1.86 -35.05
CA PRO A 460 -17.33 1.24 -36.27
C PRO A 460 -17.27 -0.28 -36.19
N LEU A 461 -17.69 -0.96 -37.26
CA LEU A 461 -17.76 -2.42 -37.32
C LEU A 461 -16.39 -3.11 -37.26
N TRP A 462 -15.31 -2.39 -37.56
CA TRP A 462 -13.95 -2.93 -37.53
C TRP A 462 -13.36 -3.02 -36.13
N LEU A 463 -13.97 -2.37 -35.12
CA LEU A 463 -13.43 -2.37 -33.77
C LEU A 463 -13.34 -3.80 -33.22
N PRO A 464 -12.28 -4.12 -32.43
CA PRO A 464 -12.13 -5.43 -31.82
C PRO A 464 -13.32 -5.79 -30.92
N THR A 465 -13.50 -7.07 -30.58
CA THR A 465 -14.44 -7.44 -29.52
C THR A 465 -13.85 -7.10 -28.14
N PRO A 466 -14.66 -6.97 -27.07
CA PRO A 466 -14.14 -6.79 -25.71
C PRO A 466 -13.07 -7.83 -25.32
N GLN A 467 -13.27 -9.09 -25.71
CA GLN A 467 -12.31 -10.17 -25.48
C GLN A 467 -10.99 -9.93 -26.23
N ALA A 468 -11.06 -9.49 -27.49
CA ALA A 468 -9.87 -9.15 -28.27
C ALA A 468 -9.13 -7.93 -27.69
N VAL A 469 -9.86 -6.93 -27.17
CA VAL A 469 -9.25 -5.79 -26.45
C VAL A 469 -8.48 -6.26 -25.22
N VAL A 470 -9.07 -7.10 -24.37
CA VAL A 470 -8.38 -7.65 -23.18
C VAL A 470 -7.08 -8.36 -23.57
N GLN A 471 -7.12 -9.17 -24.64
CA GLN A 471 -5.94 -9.88 -25.12
C GLN A 471 -4.85 -8.92 -25.62
N LYS A 472 -5.23 -7.90 -26.39
CA LYS A 472 -4.29 -6.88 -26.87
C LYS A 472 -3.69 -6.06 -25.74
N CYS A 473 -4.48 -5.66 -24.75
CA CYS A 473 -3.98 -4.95 -23.57
C CYS A 473 -2.99 -5.79 -22.77
N ARG A 474 -3.19 -7.11 -22.66
CA ARG A 474 -2.20 -8.01 -22.04
C ARG A 474 -0.90 -8.05 -22.82
N GLN A 475 -0.96 -8.11 -24.14
CA GLN A 475 0.22 -8.11 -25.01
C GLN A 475 1.00 -6.79 -24.94
N ASN A 476 0.32 -5.67 -24.71
CA ASN A 476 0.93 -4.35 -24.57
C ASN A 476 1.46 -4.09 -23.13
N GLY A 477 1.29 -5.02 -22.19
CA GLY A 477 1.73 -4.87 -20.81
C GLY A 477 0.96 -3.79 -20.02
N PRO A 478 1.40 -3.42 -18.81
CA PRO A 478 0.83 -2.29 -18.07
C PRO A 478 1.26 -0.96 -18.71
N ALA A 479 0.55 -0.51 -19.74
CA ALA A 479 0.79 0.79 -20.35
C ALA A 479 0.08 1.89 -19.52
N PRO A 480 0.78 2.96 -19.11
CA PRO A 480 0.18 3.98 -18.23
C PRO A 480 -0.91 4.83 -18.90
N SER A 481 -1.07 4.78 -20.24
CA SER A 481 -1.96 5.72 -20.94
C SER A 481 -2.86 5.10 -22.03
N GLY A 482 -2.61 3.86 -22.48
CA GLY A 482 -3.32 3.23 -23.59
C GLY A 482 -2.52 3.17 -24.91
N PHE A 483 -3.16 2.73 -26.00
CA PHE A 483 -2.53 2.65 -27.32
C PHE A 483 -3.56 2.85 -28.46
N VAL A 484 -3.04 3.18 -29.66
CA VAL A 484 -3.84 3.32 -30.89
C VAL A 484 -4.09 1.95 -31.51
N GLU A 485 -5.33 1.69 -31.88
CA GLU A 485 -5.78 0.55 -32.65
C GLU A 485 -6.25 1.03 -34.03
N TYR A 486 -5.71 0.47 -35.10
CA TYR A 486 -6.04 0.85 -36.47
C TYR A 486 -7.03 -0.12 -37.09
N SER A 487 -7.88 0.37 -37.99
CA SER A 487 -8.68 -0.49 -38.85
C SER A 487 -7.78 -1.38 -39.72
N PRO A 488 -8.27 -2.53 -40.23
CA PRO A 488 -7.46 -3.44 -41.03
C PRO A 488 -6.81 -2.81 -42.28
N ASP A 489 -7.41 -1.76 -42.83
CA ASP A 489 -6.90 -0.99 -43.98
C ASP A 489 -6.10 0.25 -43.56
N GLY A 490 -6.00 0.55 -42.26
CA GLY A 490 -5.30 1.70 -41.70
C GLY A 490 -5.96 3.06 -41.96
N SER A 491 -7.19 3.08 -42.49
CA SER A 491 -7.90 4.33 -42.80
C SER A 491 -8.53 4.99 -41.58
N GLU A 492 -8.83 4.22 -40.54
CA GLU A 492 -9.45 4.68 -39.30
C GLU A 492 -8.63 4.23 -38.08
N SER A 493 -8.82 4.91 -36.96
CA SER A 493 -8.15 4.56 -35.70
C SER A 493 -9.02 4.83 -34.47
N GLY A 494 -8.75 4.07 -33.41
CA GLY A 494 -9.38 4.16 -32.10
C GLY A 494 -8.31 4.13 -31.02
N TRP A 495 -8.61 4.69 -29.86
CA TRP A 495 -7.73 4.67 -28.69
C TRP A 495 -8.27 3.70 -27.65
N ILE A 496 -7.42 2.75 -27.21
CA ILE A 496 -7.72 1.82 -26.13
C ILE A 496 -7.04 2.32 -24.86
N LYS A 497 -7.83 2.84 -23.90
CA LYS A 497 -7.39 3.14 -22.53
C LYS A 497 -7.74 1.97 -21.62
N TYR A 498 -6.81 1.51 -20.78
CA TYR A 498 -7.05 0.40 -19.86
C TYR A 498 -6.23 0.54 -18.58
N GLY A 499 -6.76 0.05 -17.46
CA GLY A 499 -6.06 0.12 -16.17
C GLY A 499 -6.91 -0.32 -14.99
N HIS A 500 -6.25 -0.56 -13.86
CA HIS A 500 -6.90 -0.99 -12.61
C HIS A 500 -7.69 0.12 -11.93
N TYR A 501 -7.36 1.39 -12.19
CA TYR A 501 -8.09 2.55 -11.69
C TYR A 501 -9.09 3.13 -12.70
N LEU A 502 -9.25 2.51 -13.87
CA LEU A 502 -10.15 3.01 -14.91
C LEU A 502 -11.61 2.66 -14.55
N GLY A 503 -12.37 3.65 -14.11
CA GLY A 503 -13.77 3.49 -13.71
C GLY A 503 -14.74 3.60 -14.87
N MET A 504 -15.85 2.88 -14.83
CA MET A 504 -16.90 3.00 -15.87
C MET A 504 -17.63 4.34 -15.81
N GLY A 505 -17.59 5.02 -14.66
CA GLY A 505 -18.07 6.39 -14.51
C GLY A 505 -17.33 7.39 -15.41
N GLU A 506 -16.04 7.20 -15.65
CA GLU A 506 -15.26 8.02 -16.61
C GLU A 506 -15.85 7.89 -18.01
N ALA A 507 -16.00 6.66 -18.50
CA ALA A 507 -16.52 6.38 -19.85
C ALA A 507 -17.93 6.94 -20.05
N ARG A 508 -18.83 6.71 -19.08
CA ARG A 508 -20.21 7.21 -19.13
C ARG A 508 -20.24 8.75 -19.12
N THR A 509 -19.38 9.38 -18.33
CA THR A 509 -19.31 10.85 -18.26
C THR A 509 -18.76 11.42 -19.56
N GLN A 510 -17.69 10.83 -20.10
CA GLN A 510 -17.12 11.24 -21.38
C GLN A 510 -18.13 11.09 -22.52
N ASP A 511 -18.82 9.96 -22.63
CA ASP A 511 -19.85 9.73 -23.66
C ASP A 511 -20.99 10.75 -23.55
N PHE A 512 -21.48 11.00 -22.33
CA PHE A 512 -22.51 12.00 -22.07
C PHE A 512 -22.07 13.40 -22.51
N ILE A 513 -20.86 13.83 -22.16
CA ILE A 513 -20.34 15.15 -22.54
C ILE A 513 -20.09 15.22 -24.05
N ALA A 514 -19.54 14.17 -24.67
CA ALA A 514 -19.34 14.10 -26.11
C ALA A 514 -20.66 14.30 -26.86
N ASN A 515 -21.74 13.67 -26.43
CA ASN A 515 -23.06 13.83 -27.05
C ASN A 515 -23.59 15.27 -26.94
N ILE A 516 -23.26 16.00 -25.87
CA ILE A 516 -23.64 17.41 -25.72
C ILE A 516 -22.78 18.30 -26.62
N VAL A 517 -21.46 18.31 -26.42
CA VAL A 517 -20.59 19.31 -27.06
C VAL A 517 -20.33 19.02 -28.53
N ASN A 518 -20.36 17.77 -28.97
CA ASN A 518 -20.15 17.44 -30.38
C ASN A 518 -21.41 17.63 -31.23
N SER A 519 -22.58 17.84 -30.62
CA SER A 519 -23.82 18.18 -31.34
C SER A 519 -23.90 19.65 -31.77
N ASP A 520 -23.05 20.48 -31.18
CA ASP A 520 -22.97 21.93 -31.38
C ASP A 520 -21.83 22.24 -32.35
N GLU A 521 -22.09 22.41 -33.65
CA GLU A 521 -21.04 22.59 -34.66
C GLU A 521 -20.07 23.75 -34.36
N ASP A 522 -20.52 24.77 -33.62
CA ASP A 522 -19.72 25.95 -33.28
C ASP A 522 -19.01 25.82 -31.91
N SER A 523 -19.06 24.67 -31.26
CA SER A 523 -18.44 24.50 -29.93
C SER A 523 -16.92 24.64 -29.97
N VAL A 524 -16.39 25.45 -29.05
CA VAL A 524 -14.94 25.68 -28.88
C VAL A 524 -14.17 24.43 -28.43
N VAL A 525 -14.86 23.36 -28.05
CA VAL A 525 -14.28 22.09 -27.60
C VAL A 525 -15.06 20.91 -28.18
N ARG A 526 -14.32 19.86 -28.52
CA ARG A 526 -14.84 18.52 -28.82
C ARG A 526 -14.38 17.52 -27.77
N VAL A 527 -15.07 16.39 -27.69
CA VAL A 527 -14.68 15.28 -26.81
C VAL A 527 -14.66 13.98 -27.63
N PRO A 528 -13.63 13.13 -27.51
CA PRO A 528 -13.58 11.85 -28.22
C PRO A 528 -14.82 11.00 -27.89
N ARG A 529 -15.49 10.48 -28.92
CA ARG A 529 -16.63 9.58 -28.73
C ARG A 529 -16.19 8.27 -28.09
N VAL A 530 -16.94 7.76 -27.11
CA VAL A 530 -16.73 6.43 -26.56
C VAL A 530 -17.47 5.42 -27.43
N TYR A 531 -16.76 4.46 -27.99
CA TYR A 531 -17.37 3.40 -28.80
C TYR A 531 -17.97 2.34 -27.88
N TYR A 532 -17.16 1.78 -26.97
CA TYR A 532 -17.67 0.97 -25.88
C TYR A 532 -16.67 0.94 -24.73
N ALA A 533 -17.20 0.72 -23.53
CA ALA A 533 -16.43 0.59 -22.30
C ALA A 533 -16.96 -0.56 -21.47
N PHE A 534 -16.05 -1.30 -20.84
CA PHE A 534 -16.38 -2.49 -20.07
C PHE A 534 -15.36 -2.75 -18.97
N ARG A 535 -15.77 -3.54 -17.97
CA ARG A 535 -14.85 -4.09 -16.97
C ARG A 535 -14.59 -5.56 -17.26
N TYR A 536 -13.37 -5.96 -16.94
CA TYR A 536 -13.00 -7.36 -16.89
C TYR A 536 -12.07 -7.55 -15.69
N LYS A 537 -12.57 -8.29 -14.69
CA LYS A 537 -11.98 -8.37 -13.35
C LYS A 537 -11.80 -6.98 -12.74
N ILE A 538 -10.61 -6.68 -12.23
CA ILE A 538 -10.24 -5.39 -11.62
C ILE A 538 -9.86 -4.31 -12.64
N HIS A 539 -9.87 -4.59 -13.95
CA HIS A 539 -9.46 -3.62 -14.97
C HIS A 539 -10.67 -3.04 -15.69
N GLY A 540 -10.66 -1.72 -15.89
CA GLY A 540 -11.54 -1.04 -16.84
C GLY A 540 -10.88 -0.90 -18.20
N TYR A 541 -11.72 -0.87 -19.24
CA TYR A 541 -11.34 -0.69 -20.63
C TYR A 541 -12.27 0.33 -21.27
N ILE A 542 -11.70 1.32 -21.96
CA ILE A 542 -12.43 2.32 -22.74
C ILE A 542 -11.85 2.30 -24.14
N LEU A 543 -12.67 1.94 -25.12
CA LEU A 543 -12.34 2.13 -26.53
C LEU A 543 -13.08 3.36 -27.04
N MET A 544 -12.32 4.35 -27.49
CA MET A 544 -12.82 5.66 -27.90
C MET A 544 -12.18 6.14 -29.19
N GLN A 545 -12.69 7.23 -29.75
CA GLN A 545 -12.13 7.87 -30.93
C GLN A 545 -10.67 8.29 -30.69
N HIS A 546 -9.78 7.96 -31.64
CA HIS A 546 -8.43 8.48 -31.63
C HIS A 546 -8.41 9.87 -32.26
N ILE A 547 -7.80 10.84 -31.56
CA ILE A 547 -7.65 12.22 -32.04
C ILE A 547 -6.19 12.45 -32.39
N GLU A 548 -5.92 12.63 -33.67
CA GLU A 548 -4.60 13.06 -34.14
C GLU A 548 -4.39 14.55 -33.85
N GLY A 549 -3.19 14.91 -33.41
CA GLY A 549 -2.88 16.30 -33.09
C GLY A 549 -1.70 16.44 -32.15
N GLN A 550 -1.54 17.65 -31.62
CA GLN A 550 -0.52 17.99 -30.64
C GLN A 550 -1.16 18.22 -29.28
N ASP A 551 -0.61 17.61 -28.24
CA ASP A 551 -1.01 17.89 -26.86
C ASP A 551 -0.72 19.35 -26.51
N CYS A 552 -1.61 19.95 -25.73
CA CYS A 552 -1.43 21.33 -25.29
C CYS A 552 -0.22 21.46 -24.34
N THR A 553 0.31 22.68 -24.25
CA THR A 553 1.40 23.07 -23.37
C THR A 553 0.97 24.21 -22.44
N GLU A 554 1.88 24.71 -21.59
CA GLU A 554 1.58 25.89 -20.76
C GLU A 554 1.28 27.15 -21.60
N GLU A 555 1.72 27.22 -22.85
CA GLU A 555 1.43 28.34 -23.75
C GLU A 555 -0.04 28.35 -24.21
N ASP A 556 -0.74 27.22 -24.10
CA ASP A 556 -2.15 27.09 -24.49
C ASP A 556 -3.14 27.46 -23.37
N THR A 557 -2.67 28.05 -22.27
CA THR A 557 -3.48 28.35 -21.07
C THR A 557 -4.77 29.11 -21.42
N ASP A 558 -4.73 30.11 -22.29
CA ASP A 558 -5.91 30.88 -22.70
C ASP A 558 -6.95 30.02 -23.44
N ALA A 559 -6.50 29.19 -24.38
CA ALA A 559 -7.38 28.29 -25.13
C ALA A 559 -8.01 27.24 -24.22
N VAL A 560 -7.21 26.66 -23.32
CA VAL A 560 -7.70 25.69 -22.33
C VAL A 560 -8.66 26.35 -21.34
N ALA A 561 -8.46 27.61 -20.96
CA ALA A 561 -9.43 28.34 -20.13
C ALA A 561 -10.79 28.46 -20.82
N LEU A 562 -10.83 28.75 -22.12
CA LEU A 562 -12.09 28.76 -22.89
C LEU A 562 -12.75 27.37 -22.93
N VAL A 563 -11.96 26.32 -23.13
CA VAL A 563 -12.43 24.92 -23.09
C VAL A 563 -13.04 24.59 -21.72
N VAL A 564 -12.30 24.84 -20.63
CA VAL A 564 -12.74 24.58 -19.26
C VAL A 564 -14.01 25.37 -18.94
N LYS A 565 -14.09 26.64 -19.35
CA LYS A 565 -15.29 27.47 -19.19
C LYS A 565 -16.51 26.85 -19.87
N ARG A 566 -16.36 26.36 -21.11
CA ARG A 566 -17.46 25.73 -21.86
C ARG A 566 -17.91 24.44 -21.20
N LEU A 567 -16.97 23.59 -20.77
CA LEU A 567 -17.24 22.33 -20.12
C LEU A 567 -17.87 22.53 -18.73
N TRP A 568 -17.35 23.45 -17.93
CA TRP A 568 -17.85 23.78 -16.60
C TRP A 568 -19.30 24.29 -16.63
N ALA A 569 -19.70 24.99 -17.69
CA ALA A 569 -21.08 25.45 -17.88
C ALA A 569 -22.08 24.31 -18.16
N ILE A 570 -21.63 23.08 -18.40
CA ILE A 570 -22.51 21.93 -18.59
C ILE A 570 -23.06 21.49 -17.25
N THR A 571 -24.38 21.56 -17.13
CA THR A 571 -25.14 20.99 -16.01
C THR A 571 -25.69 19.63 -16.43
N PRO A 572 -25.78 18.65 -15.51
CA PRO A 572 -26.40 17.39 -15.84
C PRO A 572 -27.92 17.59 -16.05
N SER A 573 -28.58 16.62 -16.68
CA SER A 573 -30.04 16.66 -16.83
C SER A 573 -30.72 16.75 -15.45
N SER A 574 -31.92 17.32 -15.38
CA SER A 574 -32.68 17.48 -14.13
C SER A 574 -32.95 16.16 -13.38
N THR A 575 -32.73 15.01 -14.03
CA THR A 575 -32.86 13.68 -13.46
C THR A 575 -31.64 13.24 -12.64
N LEU A 576 -30.48 13.89 -12.81
CA LEU A 576 -29.27 13.58 -12.04
C LEU A 576 -29.18 14.51 -10.83
N SER A 577 -29.57 14.00 -9.65
CA SER A 577 -29.54 14.75 -8.39
C SER A 577 -28.32 14.45 -7.51
N ALA A 578 -27.48 13.48 -7.91
CA ALA A 578 -26.39 12.94 -7.10
C ALA A 578 -25.02 13.43 -7.60
N PRO A 579 -24.10 13.85 -6.71
CA PRO A 579 -22.75 14.23 -7.09
C PRO A 579 -21.91 13.00 -7.48
N GLY A 580 -21.04 13.15 -8.48
CA GLY A 580 -20.16 12.10 -9.00
C GLY A 580 -20.24 11.94 -10.52
N PRO A 581 -19.73 10.82 -11.05
CA PRO A 581 -19.78 10.55 -12.49
C PRO A 581 -21.18 10.16 -12.97
N ILE A 582 -21.41 10.22 -14.28
CA ILE A 582 -22.65 9.71 -14.89
C ILE A 582 -22.79 8.21 -14.63
N GLY A 583 -24.00 7.79 -14.23
CA GLY A 583 -24.31 6.44 -13.77
C GLY A 583 -24.05 6.23 -12.27
N GLY A 584 -23.46 7.21 -11.58
CA GLY A 584 -23.05 7.11 -10.19
C GLY A 584 -21.72 6.39 -10.02
N GLY A 585 -21.29 6.27 -8.76
CA GLY A 585 -19.97 5.76 -8.38
C GLY A 585 -19.30 6.69 -7.37
N PRO A 586 -18.06 6.40 -6.95
CA PRO A 586 -17.28 7.26 -6.09
C PRO A 586 -16.86 8.54 -6.83
N ILE A 587 -16.56 9.56 -6.04
CA ILE A 587 -16.05 10.84 -6.51
C ILE A 587 -14.52 10.76 -6.59
N PHE A 588 -13.97 10.92 -7.79
CA PHE A 588 -12.55 11.03 -8.10
C PHE A 588 -12.00 12.46 -8.03
N HIS A 589 -11.76 13.01 -6.85
CA HIS A 589 -11.28 14.39 -6.68
C HIS A 589 -10.18 14.45 -5.64
N ARG A 590 -9.19 15.33 -5.81
CA ARG A 590 -8.11 15.58 -4.81
C ARG A 590 -8.58 15.97 -3.41
N PHE A 591 -9.86 16.27 -3.26
CA PHE A 591 -10.50 16.51 -1.96
C PHE A 591 -10.49 15.23 -1.10
N PHE A 592 -10.48 14.06 -1.74
CA PHE A 592 -10.49 12.77 -1.06
C PHE A 592 -9.11 12.12 -1.02
N ALA A 593 -8.91 11.25 -0.03
CA ALA A 593 -7.72 10.40 0.08
C ALA A 593 -7.52 9.59 -1.19
N ASN A 594 -6.29 9.60 -1.72
CA ASN A 594 -5.93 8.96 -2.99
C ASN A 594 -6.81 9.40 -4.16
N HIS A 595 -7.32 10.64 -4.12
CA HIS A 595 -8.26 11.19 -5.09
C HIS A 595 -9.57 10.40 -5.24
N CYS A 596 -10.04 9.61 -4.26
CA CYS A 596 -11.25 8.81 -4.41
C CYS A 596 -12.09 8.75 -3.11
N SER A 597 -13.40 8.99 -3.21
CA SER A 597 -14.30 8.81 -2.06
C SER A 597 -14.52 7.33 -1.73
N SER A 598 -14.63 6.99 -0.44
CA SER A 598 -14.88 5.60 0.01
C SER A 598 -16.30 5.11 -0.26
N ILE A 599 -17.20 6.00 -0.68
CA ILE A 599 -18.61 5.72 -0.93
C ILE A 599 -19.09 6.47 -2.16
N ARG A 600 -20.23 6.02 -2.68
CA ARG A 600 -21.13 6.80 -3.54
C ARG A 600 -22.04 7.67 -2.68
N TYR A 601 -22.34 8.88 -3.15
CA TYR A 601 -23.37 9.74 -2.56
C TYR A 601 -24.61 9.73 -3.45
N ASN A 602 -25.79 9.73 -2.83
CA ASN A 602 -27.07 9.75 -3.52
C ASN A 602 -27.62 11.18 -3.68
N SER A 603 -27.06 12.14 -2.94
CA SER A 603 -27.45 13.55 -3.04
C SER A 603 -26.34 14.50 -2.62
N VAL A 604 -26.46 15.77 -3.04
CA VAL A 604 -25.59 16.86 -2.56
C VAL A 604 -25.70 17.05 -1.05
N ALA A 605 -26.87 16.78 -0.47
CA ALA A 605 -27.10 16.88 0.97
C ALA A 605 -26.28 15.84 1.76
N GLU A 606 -26.17 14.60 1.27
CA GLU A 606 -25.33 13.56 1.89
C GLU A 606 -23.84 13.94 1.86
N LEU A 607 -23.36 14.45 0.71
CA LEU A 607 -21.98 14.95 0.58
C LEU A 607 -21.72 16.11 1.54
N GLN A 608 -22.64 17.08 1.61
CA GLN A 608 -22.58 18.21 2.55
C GLN A 608 -22.57 17.74 4.00
N GLU A 609 -23.46 16.81 4.37
CA GLU A 609 -23.53 16.26 5.72
C GLU A 609 -22.21 15.58 6.09
N HIS A 610 -21.64 14.79 5.18
CA HIS A 610 -20.37 14.14 5.41
C HIS A 610 -19.25 15.14 5.67
N ILE A 611 -19.10 16.15 4.80
CA ILE A 611 -18.08 17.20 4.95
C ILE A 611 -18.26 17.96 6.28
N ASN A 612 -19.50 18.33 6.61
CA ASN A 612 -19.79 19.01 7.86
C ASN A 612 -19.57 18.12 9.10
N ASN A 613 -19.79 16.81 8.99
CA ASN A 613 -19.47 15.87 10.06
C ASN A 613 -17.96 15.69 10.25
N VAL A 614 -17.17 15.74 9.17
CA VAL A 614 -15.70 15.79 9.27
C VAL A 614 -15.29 17.03 10.06
N LEU A 615 -15.80 18.20 9.69
CA LEU A 615 -15.48 19.46 10.35
C LEU A 615 -15.92 19.46 11.83
N ALA A 616 -17.12 18.97 12.11
CA ALA A 616 -17.64 18.87 13.47
C ALA A 616 -16.84 17.89 14.34
N ARG A 617 -16.40 16.75 13.79
CA ARG A 617 -15.55 15.79 14.52
C ARG A 617 -14.14 16.32 14.78
N ALA A 618 -13.65 17.20 13.91
CA ALA A 618 -12.43 17.95 14.13
C ALA A 618 -12.63 19.16 15.08
N GLU A 619 -13.84 19.29 15.64
CA GLU A 619 -14.24 20.33 16.60
C GLU A 619 -14.07 21.76 16.08
N TYR A 620 -14.19 21.95 14.76
CA TYR A 620 -14.27 23.29 14.20
C TYR A 620 -15.58 23.98 14.62
N PRO A 621 -15.56 25.32 14.83
CA PRO A 621 -16.75 26.08 15.20
C PRO A 621 -17.92 25.87 14.24
N SER A 622 -19.17 25.94 14.74
CA SER A 622 -20.38 25.67 13.93
C SER A 622 -20.58 26.62 12.73
N HIS A 623 -19.93 27.78 12.72
CA HIS A 623 -19.94 28.71 11.58
C HIS A 623 -18.96 28.30 10.47
N ILE A 624 -18.01 27.39 10.75
CA ILE A 624 -17.13 26.76 9.77
C ILE A 624 -17.82 25.50 9.26
N ARG A 625 -18.80 25.70 8.38
CA ARG A 625 -19.58 24.64 7.72
C ARG A 625 -19.79 25.01 6.26
N ILE A 626 -19.88 23.99 5.42
CA ILE A 626 -20.25 24.16 4.02
C ILE A 626 -21.76 24.03 3.85
N ASP A 627 -22.33 24.92 3.03
CA ASP A 627 -23.74 24.92 2.64
C ASP A 627 -23.81 25.14 1.13
N PHE A 628 -23.81 24.04 0.36
CA PHE A 628 -23.83 24.08 -1.10
C PHE A 628 -25.10 24.78 -1.63
N GLY A 629 -26.21 24.69 -0.90
CA GLY A 629 -27.44 25.43 -1.21
C GLY A 629 -27.24 26.95 -1.25
N LYS A 630 -26.38 27.48 -0.39
CA LYS A 630 -26.01 28.92 -0.38
C LYS A 630 -24.87 29.27 -1.34
N VAL A 631 -24.12 28.28 -1.82
CA VAL A 631 -23.00 28.50 -2.75
C VAL A 631 -23.55 28.72 -4.16
N ASP A 632 -24.30 27.77 -4.68
CA ASP A 632 -24.77 27.73 -6.07
C ASP A 632 -26.23 27.22 -6.20
N GLY A 633 -26.97 27.18 -5.10
CA GLY A 633 -28.29 26.54 -5.05
C GLY A 633 -28.23 25.02 -4.93
N GLY A 634 -27.05 24.45 -4.61
CA GLY A 634 -26.81 23.00 -4.62
C GLY A 634 -26.76 22.42 -6.03
N LYS A 635 -26.46 23.26 -7.03
CA LYS A 635 -26.41 22.85 -8.42
C LYS A 635 -25.13 22.08 -8.70
N LEU A 636 -25.24 21.02 -9.48
CA LEU A 636 -24.09 20.29 -9.97
C LEU A 636 -23.64 20.88 -11.30
N SER A 637 -22.32 21.06 -11.43
CA SER A 637 -21.66 21.46 -12.67
C SER A 637 -20.53 20.49 -12.97
N LEU A 638 -20.13 20.39 -14.24
CA LEU A 638 -18.99 19.54 -14.59
C LEU A 638 -17.71 20.13 -13.98
N CYS A 639 -17.09 19.38 -13.09
CA CYS A 639 -15.85 19.70 -12.41
C CYS A 639 -14.71 18.88 -13.01
N LEU A 640 -13.66 19.56 -13.47
CA LEU A 640 -12.42 19.00 -13.99
C LEU A 640 -11.33 19.14 -12.91
N ASP A 641 -11.01 18.06 -12.20
CA ASP A 641 -9.96 18.07 -11.17
C ASP A 641 -8.56 17.99 -11.79
N ASP A 642 -8.38 17.26 -12.90
CA ASP A 642 -7.07 17.03 -13.52
C ASP A 642 -6.80 17.97 -14.71
N ILE A 643 -6.75 19.28 -14.44
CA ILE A 643 -6.42 20.28 -15.45
C ILE A 643 -4.92 20.24 -15.72
N HIS A 644 -4.53 19.40 -16.67
CA HIS A 644 -3.17 19.21 -17.13
C HIS A 644 -3.10 19.46 -18.65
N PRO A 645 -2.04 20.10 -19.18
CA PRO A 645 -1.95 20.39 -20.61
C PRO A 645 -2.10 19.13 -21.50
N GLY A 646 -1.49 18.02 -21.11
CA GLY A 646 -1.60 16.72 -21.81
C GLY A 646 -3.01 16.10 -21.84
N ASN A 647 -3.97 16.61 -21.06
CA ASN A 647 -5.36 16.17 -21.12
C ASN A 647 -6.18 16.95 -22.17
N PHE A 648 -5.54 17.89 -22.87
CA PHE A 648 -6.11 18.66 -23.97
C PHE A 648 -5.25 18.47 -25.22
N ARG A 649 -5.90 18.41 -26.38
CA ARG A 649 -5.21 18.24 -27.66
C ARG A 649 -5.80 19.16 -28.71
N ARG A 650 -4.93 19.73 -29.52
CA ARG A 650 -5.31 20.49 -30.70
C ARG A 650 -5.14 19.62 -31.94
N ASP A 651 -6.22 19.42 -32.69
CA ASP A 651 -6.13 18.67 -33.94
C ASP A 651 -5.47 19.50 -35.06
N ARG A 652 -5.33 18.90 -36.25
CA ARG A 652 -4.71 19.56 -37.41
C ARG A 652 -5.47 20.79 -37.92
N SER A 653 -6.76 20.92 -37.60
CA SER A 653 -7.60 22.07 -37.97
C SER A 653 -7.54 23.20 -36.94
N GLY A 654 -6.91 22.97 -35.79
CA GLY A 654 -6.90 23.90 -34.67
C GLY A 654 -8.02 23.68 -33.67
N GLN A 655 -8.89 22.68 -33.87
CA GLN A 655 -9.98 22.36 -32.96
C GLN A 655 -9.44 21.75 -31.66
N MET A 656 -9.94 22.23 -30.53
CA MET A 656 -9.54 21.74 -29.21
C MET A 656 -10.38 20.52 -28.81
N PHE A 657 -9.72 19.52 -28.23
CA PHE A 657 -10.30 18.32 -27.65
C PHE A 657 -9.92 18.19 -26.18
N ALA A 658 -10.88 17.80 -25.33
CA ALA A 658 -10.61 17.32 -23.97
C ALA A 658 -10.59 15.79 -23.98
N LEU A 659 -9.50 15.19 -23.49
CA LEU A 659 -9.21 13.76 -23.68
C LEU A 659 -9.44 12.89 -22.45
N ASP A 660 -9.10 13.38 -21.25
CA ASP A 660 -9.14 12.58 -20.01
C ASP A 660 -10.29 13.00 -19.10
N PHE A 661 -11.12 12.03 -18.72
CA PHE A 661 -12.28 12.21 -17.85
C PHE A 661 -12.16 11.44 -16.53
N GLY A 662 -10.99 10.86 -16.22
CA GLY A 662 -10.79 10.02 -15.03
C GLY A 662 -10.98 10.76 -13.71
N LYS A 663 -10.88 12.09 -13.72
CA LYS A 663 -11.22 12.97 -12.60
C LYS A 663 -12.18 14.09 -12.99
N THR A 664 -13.09 13.79 -13.92
CA THR A 664 -14.10 14.75 -14.42
C THR A 664 -15.51 14.27 -14.05
N MET A 665 -16.25 15.05 -13.27
CA MET A 665 -17.51 14.62 -12.65
C MET A 665 -18.45 15.78 -12.37
N PHE A 666 -19.72 15.49 -12.07
CA PHE A 666 -20.70 16.49 -11.66
C PHE A 666 -20.62 16.75 -10.15
N LEU A 667 -20.16 17.94 -9.76
CA LEU A 667 -19.94 18.34 -8.37
C LEU A 667 -20.45 19.77 -8.11
N PRO A 668 -20.67 20.16 -6.84
CA PRO A 668 -20.89 21.56 -6.47
C PRO A 668 -19.72 22.44 -6.92
N SER A 669 -19.98 23.70 -7.29
CA SER A 669 -19.00 24.57 -7.96
C SER A 669 -17.69 24.76 -7.19
N VAL A 670 -17.75 24.73 -5.85
CA VAL A 670 -16.58 24.92 -4.97
C VAL A 670 -15.52 23.82 -5.15
N PHE A 671 -15.88 22.65 -5.68
CA PHE A 671 -14.88 21.62 -6.02
C PHE A 671 -14.01 22.08 -7.20
N GLN A 672 -14.60 22.74 -8.20
CA GLN A 672 -13.84 23.30 -9.31
C GLN A 672 -12.91 24.43 -8.84
N ASP A 673 -13.37 25.25 -7.91
CA ASP A 673 -12.53 26.29 -7.30
C ASP A 673 -11.32 25.68 -6.56
N LEU A 674 -11.53 24.55 -5.87
CA LEU A 674 -10.47 23.80 -5.20
C LEU A 674 -9.51 23.16 -6.21
N ALA A 675 -10.02 22.66 -7.34
CA ALA A 675 -9.20 22.11 -8.42
C ALA A 675 -8.27 23.16 -9.05
N PHE A 676 -8.71 24.42 -9.17
CA PHE A 676 -7.85 25.53 -9.58
C PHE A 676 -6.82 25.88 -8.50
N THR A 677 -7.24 25.96 -7.24
CA THR A 677 -6.40 26.48 -6.14
C THR A 677 -5.32 25.49 -5.71
N ASP A 678 -5.68 24.22 -5.47
CA ASP A 678 -4.76 23.19 -5.00
C ASP A 678 -4.00 22.52 -6.16
N GLY A 679 -4.12 23.07 -7.37
CA GLY A 679 -3.67 22.44 -8.60
C GLY A 679 -2.19 22.64 -8.86
N LYS A 680 -1.68 21.95 -9.87
CA LYS A 680 -0.41 22.37 -10.48
C LYS A 680 -0.57 23.80 -11.02
N LYS A 681 0.54 24.50 -11.18
CA LYS A 681 0.60 25.89 -11.68
C LYS A 681 -0.33 26.15 -12.88
N PHE A 682 -0.34 25.26 -13.86
CA PHE A 682 -1.21 25.37 -15.04
C PHE A 682 -2.72 25.46 -14.70
N ALA A 683 -3.22 24.62 -13.78
CA ALA A 683 -4.61 24.66 -13.34
C ALA A 683 -4.94 25.98 -12.61
N TRP A 684 -3.99 26.50 -11.83
CA TRP A 684 -4.12 27.78 -11.15
C TRP A 684 -4.17 28.94 -12.16
N ASP A 685 -3.30 28.94 -13.17
CA ASP A 685 -3.28 29.95 -14.24
C ASP A 685 -4.60 29.96 -15.04
N VAL A 686 -5.12 28.77 -15.39
CA VAL A 686 -6.45 28.63 -16.00
C VAL A 686 -7.55 29.21 -15.10
N GLY A 687 -7.54 28.87 -13.81
CA GLY A 687 -8.51 29.40 -12.84
C GLY A 687 -8.48 30.92 -12.72
N LYS A 688 -7.28 31.52 -12.75
CA LYS A 688 -7.08 32.97 -12.73
C LYS A 688 -7.75 33.65 -13.92
N LEU A 689 -7.59 33.11 -15.13
CA LEU A 689 -8.24 33.64 -16.34
C LEU A 689 -9.78 33.54 -16.29
N LEU A 690 -10.29 32.56 -15.54
CA LEU A 690 -11.73 32.39 -15.31
C LEU A 690 -12.28 33.22 -14.15
N GLY A 691 -11.46 34.10 -13.56
CA GLY A 691 -11.87 35.01 -12.51
C GLY A 691 -11.89 34.39 -11.11
N ASN A 692 -11.22 33.25 -10.90
CA ASN A 692 -11.11 32.64 -9.57
C ASN A 692 -10.24 33.46 -8.60
N SER A 693 -9.49 34.46 -9.09
CA SER A 693 -8.40 35.08 -8.33
C SER A 693 -8.78 36.03 -7.20
N GLU A 694 -10.01 36.57 -7.11
CA GLU A 694 -10.31 37.60 -6.09
C GLU A 694 -11.77 37.62 -5.59
N ALA A 695 -12.04 36.97 -4.46
CA ALA A 695 -13.12 37.37 -3.55
C ALA A 695 -12.90 36.81 -2.13
N ASN A 696 -12.95 37.67 -1.10
CA ASN A 696 -12.84 37.30 0.32
C ASN A 696 -13.83 36.20 0.77
N LEU A 697 -14.96 36.02 0.06
CA LEU A 697 -15.93 34.95 0.30
C LEU A 697 -15.51 33.60 -0.29
N LEU A 698 -14.75 33.59 -1.39
CA LEU A 698 -14.15 32.39 -1.96
C LEU A 698 -13.10 31.81 -0.99
N THR A 699 -12.33 32.68 -0.34
CA THR A 699 -11.28 32.30 0.61
C THR A 699 -11.83 31.51 1.79
N MET A 700 -12.94 31.93 2.40
CA MET A 700 -13.52 31.20 3.55
C MET A 700 -14.08 29.83 3.15
N ARG A 701 -14.72 29.72 1.98
CA ARG A 701 -15.29 28.46 1.48
C ARG A 701 -14.20 27.47 1.09
N LEU A 702 -13.21 27.94 0.33
CA LEU A 702 -12.04 27.14 -0.06
C LEU A 702 -11.24 26.69 1.15
N TRP A 703 -11.03 27.58 2.13
CA TRP A 703 -10.39 27.22 3.39
C TRP A 703 -11.18 26.15 4.14
N THR A 704 -12.51 26.29 4.23
CA THR A 704 -13.38 25.27 4.85
C THR A 704 -13.29 23.91 4.13
N MET A 705 -13.25 23.91 2.80
CA MET A 705 -13.05 22.70 2.00
C MET A 705 -11.65 22.12 2.22
N GLY A 706 -10.60 22.93 2.25
CA GLY A 706 -9.23 22.52 2.53
C GLY A 706 -9.09 21.85 3.90
N LEU A 707 -9.69 22.43 4.94
CA LEU A 707 -9.72 21.83 6.28
C LEU A 707 -10.40 20.45 6.28
N ALA A 708 -11.53 20.30 5.58
CA ALA A 708 -12.21 19.01 5.48
C ALA A 708 -11.39 17.99 4.68
N SER A 709 -10.81 18.39 3.54
CA SER A 709 -9.93 17.58 2.69
C SER A 709 -8.74 17.05 3.48
N GLY A 710 -8.02 17.92 4.20
CA GLY A 710 -6.88 17.53 5.05
C GLY A 710 -7.26 16.46 6.07
N ARG A 711 -8.43 16.57 6.71
CA ARG A 711 -8.92 15.56 7.67
C ARG A 711 -9.28 14.22 7.00
N ILE A 712 -9.93 14.26 5.84
CA ILE A 712 -10.26 13.07 5.04
C ILE A 712 -8.98 12.35 4.58
N ASN A 713 -7.97 13.10 4.14
CA ASN A 713 -6.66 12.57 3.73
C ASN A 713 -5.89 11.93 4.90
N LEU A 714 -6.02 12.44 6.12
CA LEU A 714 -5.34 11.91 7.31
C LEU A 714 -5.96 10.61 7.84
N TYR A 715 -7.29 10.58 7.97
CA TYR A 715 -7.99 9.54 8.72
C TYR A 715 -8.71 8.51 7.84
N ASN A 716 -8.44 8.53 6.52
CA ASN A 716 -9.18 7.83 5.46
C ASN A 716 -10.51 8.52 5.09
N SER A 717 -10.97 8.30 3.86
CA SER A 717 -12.19 8.88 3.29
C SER A 717 -13.51 8.43 3.91
N SER A 718 -13.46 7.62 4.98
CA SER A 718 -14.60 7.26 5.83
C SER A 718 -14.66 8.06 7.15
N HIS A 719 -13.68 8.93 7.40
CA HIS A 719 -13.72 9.84 8.53
C HIS A 719 -14.88 10.83 8.37
N GLY A 720 -15.62 11.12 9.43
CA GLY A 720 -16.83 11.97 9.36
C GLY A 720 -18.07 11.28 8.79
N LEU A 721 -17.94 10.13 8.11
CA LEU A 721 -19.04 9.49 7.40
C LEU A 721 -20.25 9.20 8.34
N PRO A 722 -21.47 9.65 7.97
CA PRO A 722 -22.70 9.35 8.69
C PRO A 722 -22.89 7.83 8.87
N LYS A 723 -23.47 7.41 10.00
CA LYS A 723 -23.61 5.98 10.31
C LYS A 723 -24.37 5.21 9.23
N TYR A 724 -25.40 5.82 8.64
CA TYR A 724 -26.21 5.19 7.59
C TYR A 724 -25.44 5.01 6.27
N LEU A 725 -24.51 5.92 5.94
CA LEU A 725 -23.65 5.80 4.75
C LEU A 725 -22.48 4.82 4.93
N ARG A 726 -22.14 4.42 6.16
CA ARG A 726 -21.08 3.41 6.37
C ARG A 726 -21.49 2.02 5.90
N GLN A 727 -22.80 1.77 5.80
CA GLN A 727 -23.31 0.49 5.31
C GLN A 727 -23.17 0.37 3.79
N SER A 728 -23.01 1.49 3.08
CA SER A 728 -22.79 1.53 1.64
C SER A 728 -21.31 1.56 1.24
N SER A 729 -20.36 1.40 2.18
CA SER A 729 -18.95 1.20 1.81
C SER A 729 -18.77 -0.23 1.31
N GLY A 730 -18.88 -0.40 -0.01
CA GLY A 730 -18.54 -1.65 -0.69
C GLY A 730 -17.04 -1.89 -0.73
N THR A 731 -16.65 -3.08 -1.21
CA THR A 731 -15.26 -3.33 -1.57
C THR A 731 -14.83 -2.41 -2.72
N TRP A 732 -13.52 -2.25 -2.93
CA TRP A 732 -13.00 -1.47 -4.06
C TRP A 732 -13.53 -1.93 -5.42
N GLY A 733 -13.96 -3.19 -5.56
CA GLY A 733 -14.66 -3.67 -6.77
C GLY A 733 -16.06 -3.07 -6.90
N ASP A 734 -16.85 -3.16 -5.83
CA ASP A 734 -18.25 -2.73 -5.79
C ASP A 734 -18.43 -1.22 -6.02
N LEU A 735 -17.45 -0.40 -5.65
CA LEU A 735 -17.52 1.05 -5.88
C LEU A 735 -17.44 1.41 -7.37
N PHE A 736 -16.80 0.60 -8.20
CA PHE A 736 -16.52 0.93 -9.59
C PHE A 736 -17.50 0.32 -10.61
N GLU A 737 -18.50 -0.43 -10.14
CA GLU A 737 -19.65 -0.92 -10.93
C GLU A 737 -20.75 0.14 -11.00
#